data_AF-A0A523WRY7-F1
#
_entry.id   AF-A0A523WRY7-F1
#
_cell.length_a   1.000
_cell.length_b   1.000
_cell.length_c   1.000
_cell.angle_alpha   90.00
_cell.angle_beta   90.00
_cell.angle_gamma   90.00
#
_symmetry.space_group_name_H-M   'P 1'
#
loop_
_entity.id
_entity.type
_entity.pdbx_description
1 polymer ?
#
loop_
_entity_poly.entity_id
_entity_poly.type
_entity_poly.pdbx_seq_one_letter_code
_entity_poly.pdbx_strand_id
1 'polypeptide(L)'
;KHTLEVLKALREHNIKNIYIFSDAPKSHKDEEAVSLTRRLVHSIDWTKPKIIERPENLGLARNIVSAVDHVFEQYDRLILLEDDCVPQRYFFDFMHTCLKKYENNQRVFGISGYTVQIPDKIRSDYPFDLYFCPRIGSWGWATWKRAWVHHEKDLYKLIRIANEKNIDLSRAGSDIPTFIESFLKGQLKDVWTLNWVLSVYINNGVYIYPTRTHISNIGTDGTGAHCGKTDKYHSFSCDTRPTRYPADVFLDEQVMENFKSYYRVAPDRSRSAVHFLRSRGQKRSLKIAQISTVDKKGGAAKVAWMLKEGLKARGLGTQMFVGQKLSNDPDIKIITDPIQDSNTYYKEQGFLSYDINSTFTLSSQKELLESDVAHFHNLHGNYFNPFALSVLTNSKPSVWTLHDMQSMTGHCAYAFDCEKWQTGCGNCPDLETYPPITKDRTAEMWRDKKIIYKESDFELIVPSQWLKNIVKKSILKDKRVHLIYNGIDERIYRPLDKHAIRKMFKIPPNAIIISFVAHGGLIDKRKGGNFILEAYKYFTAKYPNTFFICVGGTSDKAPTERFLQIPFLLDEKKLVQLYCAADIFLFPTLADNCPLVILEVMGCGVPIVSFNTGGVPELIEHGKIGLIAGLKNSKEFIRMTEYLVADKAKREEFSAAGRERLLKTFTLDQMVDKHITLYERLAEQGKKENYVLPKNKVSLPATICDNKYKYLVSAIVSTYNSEKFIRGCLHDLENQTIADKLEIIVVNSGSQENEEAIVHEYQQKHNNIVYIKTEQREGIYAAWNRAIKVARGTFLTNANTDDRHREDALEIMAETLLANPDVALVYGDQICTDTPNGTFANHHAIEMARRAEYSHERLLFGCCVGSQPMWRKSLHTELGYFDDTLTCAGDWDFWLRISISSRYKFKHIPEFLGLYYYNENGIEHGRKIHSLYERYIVGKRYGNPYISVIPLYTSKDNPLVSVIMPAYNAADYIAEAIESVLIQNYRNFELIVIDDGSTDNTKDIVTNFKDDKIKYFYKNNGGPSGARNLAINKSKGQYIMPLDADDMMTPDFITKHLAEFEKYPEVDLVYCDVLLIDGNSNPIRIMNKPEYQDRRHLIRDLFRAGHPIIPFRFGIKRSVFDKIGFYDEDLLIGEDYDMMRRFVKAGLKAHHLSEPLHLRRMYADSLSRNCSAQKAKSHFDVVKRFTDTFTYDELFPDIEWDKIAPEMRQLHAKCLTAGTYLAIGQEYVKTNAPECSRIAFDLACSELNDCVKMDPKN
;
A
#
# COMPACT_ATOMS: atom_id res chain seq x y z
N LYS A 1 8.50 12.32 -49.58
CA LYS A 1 9.06 13.64 -49.97
C LYS A 1 10.06 14.16 -48.93
N HIS A 2 9.68 14.26 -47.65
CA HIS A 2 10.59 14.71 -46.58
C HIS A 2 11.89 13.90 -46.51
N THR A 3 11.77 12.57 -46.53
CA THR A 3 12.93 11.65 -46.59
C THR A 3 13.89 11.98 -47.72
N LEU A 4 13.40 12.38 -48.90
CA LEU A 4 14.25 12.72 -50.05
C LEU A 4 15.09 13.97 -49.79
N GLU A 5 14.52 14.99 -49.14
CA GLU A 5 15.23 16.23 -48.82
C GLU A 5 16.31 16.00 -47.74
N VAL A 6 16.01 15.17 -46.72
CA VAL A 6 17.01 14.75 -45.74
C VAL A 6 18.15 13.98 -46.42
N LEU A 7 17.83 13.05 -47.32
CA LEU A 7 18.84 12.29 -48.08
C LEU A 7 19.71 13.18 -48.98
N LYS A 8 19.14 14.20 -49.64
CA LYS A 8 19.92 15.18 -50.41
C LYS A 8 20.92 15.92 -49.53
N ALA A 9 20.49 16.43 -48.37
CA ALA A 9 21.37 17.11 -47.44
C ALA A 9 22.49 16.18 -46.92
N LEU A 10 22.17 14.92 -46.62
CA LEU A 10 23.18 13.92 -46.22
C LEU A 10 24.22 13.65 -47.32
N ARG A 11 23.79 13.64 -48.59
CA ARG A 11 24.67 13.48 -49.75
C ARG A 11 25.56 14.70 -49.95
N GLU A 12 25.01 15.91 -49.86
CA GLU A 12 25.77 17.17 -49.95
C GLU A 12 26.83 17.28 -48.86
N HIS A 13 26.55 16.77 -47.66
CA HIS A 13 27.51 16.68 -46.55
C HIS A 13 28.47 15.49 -46.63
N ASN A 14 28.40 14.67 -47.68
CA ASN A 14 29.27 13.51 -47.91
C ASN A 14 29.31 12.54 -46.72
N ILE A 15 28.16 12.28 -46.09
CA ILE A 15 28.07 11.37 -44.94
C ILE A 15 28.19 9.91 -45.40
N LYS A 16 29.14 9.17 -44.81
CA LYS A 16 29.52 7.81 -45.23
C LYS A 16 29.02 6.65 -44.36
N ASN A 17 28.62 6.93 -43.12
CA ASN A 17 28.20 5.90 -42.16
C ASN A 17 26.77 6.17 -41.75
N ILE A 18 25.82 5.53 -42.44
CA ILE A 18 24.39 5.77 -42.26
C ILE A 18 23.69 4.46 -41.90
N TYR A 19 22.88 4.50 -40.84
CA TYR A 19 21.91 3.48 -40.50
C TYR A 19 20.51 4.04 -40.75
N ILE A 20 19.66 3.27 -41.42
CA ILE A 20 18.28 3.67 -41.74
C ILE A 20 17.35 2.63 -41.12
N PHE A 21 16.53 3.07 -40.18
CA PHE A 21 15.51 2.23 -39.56
C PHE A 21 14.14 2.59 -40.14
N SER A 22 13.59 1.72 -40.99
CA SER A 22 12.25 1.88 -41.56
C SER A 22 11.25 1.08 -40.74
N ASP A 23 10.30 1.75 -40.09
CA ASP A 23 9.18 1.08 -39.43
C ASP A 23 8.25 0.38 -40.45
N ALA A 24 7.35 -0.46 -39.98
CA ALA A 24 6.31 -1.05 -40.83
C ALA A 24 5.07 -0.13 -40.96
N PRO A 25 4.16 -0.36 -41.92
CA PRO A 25 2.92 0.41 -42.07
C PRO A 25 2.03 0.35 -40.82
N LYS A 26 1.43 1.48 -40.41
CA LYS A 26 0.47 1.52 -39.29
C LYS A 26 -0.86 0.87 -39.65
N SER A 27 -1.25 0.97 -40.92
CA SER A 27 -2.45 0.40 -41.49
C SER A 27 -2.20 -0.04 -42.93
N HIS A 28 -3.11 -0.84 -43.48
CA HIS A 28 -3.06 -1.25 -44.89
C HIS A 28 -3.03 -0.07 -45.87
N LYS A 29 -3.56 1.10 -45.48
CA LYS A 29 -3.54 2.32 -46.31
C LYS A 29 -2.15 2.96 -46.41
N ASP A 30 -1.24 2.63 -45.49
CA ASP A 30 0.11 3.20 -45.41
C ASP A 30 1.16 2.32 -46.13
N GLU A 31 0.78 1.11 -46.55
CA GLU A 31 1.69 0.10 -47.15
C GLU A 31 2.40 0.62 -48.40
N GLU A 32 1.68 1.31 -49.28
CA GLU A 32 2.24 1.87 -50.51
C GLU A 32 3.27 2.97 -50.21
N ALA A 33 2.97 3.86 -49.25
CA ALA A 33 3.84 4.96 -48.87
C ALA A 33 5.13 4.47 -48.19
N VAL A 34 5.04 3.47 -47.32
CA VAL A 34 6.22 2.82 -46.71
C VAL A 34 7.03 2.07 -47.77
N SER A 35 6.37 1.36 -48.70
CA SER A 35 7.05 0.66 -49.80
C SER A 35 7.81 1.62 -50.72
N LEU A 36 7.22 2.78 -51.05
CA LEU A 36 7.89 3.84 -51.81
C LEU A 36 9.11 4.40 -51.06
N THR A 37 8.99 4.60 -49.75
CA THR A 37 10.09 5.08 -48.90
C THR A 37 11.22 4.05 -48.82
N ARG A 38 10.90 2.76 -48.67
CA ARG A 38 11.86 1.65 -48.70
C ARG A 38 12.60 1.60 -50.03
N ARG A 39 11.89 1.68 -51.16
CA ARG A 39 12.52 1.76 -52.50
C ARG A 39 13.49 2.95 -52.62
N LEU A 40 13.13 4.11 -52.08
CA LEU A 40 13.97 5.31 -52.08
C LEU A 40 15.25 5.12 -51.24
N VAL A 41 15.17 4.50 -50.06
CA VAL A 41 16.37 4.29 -49.23
C VAL A 41 17.28 3.20 -49.78
N HIS A 42 16.72 2.19 -50.45
CA HIS A 42 17.52 1.16 -51.16
C HIS A 42 18.23 1.70 -52.42
N SER A 43 17.79 2.82 -52.99
CA SER A 43 18.44 3.42 -54.16
C SER A 43 19.68 4.28 -53.81
N ILE A 44 20.04 4.37 -52.53
CA ILE A 44 21.19 5.16 -52.05
C ILE A 44 22.51 4.49 -52.48
N ASP A 45 23.19 5.10 -53.45
CA ASP A 45 24.41 4.56 -54.08
C ASP A 45 25.72 5.21 -53.57
N TRP A 46 25.69 6.45 -53.09
CA TRP A 46 26.88 7.21 -52.72
C TRP A 46 27.57 6.72 -51.43
N THR A 47 26.88 5.91 -50.62
CA THR A 47 27.38 5.47 -49.30
C THR A 47 26.97 4.06 -48.88
N LYS A 48 26.02 3.41 -49.55
CA LYS A 48 25.49 2.06 -49.21
C LYS A 48 25.11 1.92 -47.72
N PRO A 49 24.01 2.56 -47.27
CA PRO A 49 23.60 2.56 -45.87
C PRO A 49 23.24 1.16 -45.36
N LYS A 50 23.33 0.95 -44.03
CA LYS A 50 22.78 -0.23 -43.37
C LYS A 50 21.29 0.00 -43.12
N ILE A 51 20.44 -0.74 -43.83
CA ILE A 51 18.98 -0.58 -43.79
C ILE A 51 18.39 -1.69 -42.91
N ILE A 52 17.61 -1.30 -41.91
CA ILE A 52 16.87 -2.18 -41.00
C ILE A 52 15.38 -1.91 -41.21
N GLU A 53 14.70 -2.84 -41.87
CA GLU A 53 13.25 -2.79 -42.06
C GLU A 53 12.55 -3.58 -40.94
N ARG A 54 11.58 -2.96 -40.28
CA ARG A 54 10.78 -3.64 -39.26
C ARG A 54 9.69 -4.49 -39.91
N PRO A 55 9.46 -5.73 -39.42
CA PRO A 55 8.39 -6.59 -39.91
C PRO A 55 7.00 -6.12 -39.45
N GLU A 56 6.95 -5.39 -38.32
CA GLU A 56 5.73 -4.93 -37.67
C GLU A 56 5.86 -3.47 -37.26
N ASN A 57 4.75 -2.74 -37.14
CA ASN A 57 4.78 -1.33 -36.73
C ASN A 57 5.09 -1.23 -35.25
N LEU A 58 6.30 -0.77 -34.92
CA LEU A 58 6.72 -0.60 -33.53
C LEU A 58 6.20 0.72 -32.93
N GLY A 59 5.88 1.70 -33.76
CA GLY A 59 5.54 3.04 -33.31
C GLY A 59 6.79 3.87 -32.98
N LEU A 60 6.61 5.19 -32.89
CA LEU A 60 7.71 6.16 -32.88
C LEU A 60 8.69 5.93 -31.72
N ALA A 61 8.19 5.80 -30.49
CA ALA A 61 9.04 5.69 -29.31
C ALA A 61 9.87 4.40 -29.30
N ARG A 62 9.22 3.25 -29.55
CA ARG A 62 9.88 1.94 -29.57
C ARG A 62 10.87 1.83 -30.73
N ASN A 63 10.54 2.40 -31.89
CA ASN A 63 11.46 2.39 -33.02
C ASN A 63 12.71 3.26 -32.76
N ILE A 64 12.56 4.44 -32.16
CA ILE A 64 13.71 5.30 -31.79
C ILE A 64 14.59 4.63 -30.73
N VAL A 65 14.00 4.14 -29.63
CA VAL A 65 14.78 3.50 -28.55
C VAL A 65 15.54 2.28 -29.06
N SER A 66 14.88 1.42 -29.86
CA SER A 66 15.54 0.24 -30.43
C SER A 66 16.63 0.60 -31.46
N ALA A 67 16.46 1.68 -32.23
CA ALA A 67 17.47 2.16 -33.17
C ALA A 67 18.73 2.65 -32.44
N VAL A 68 18.56 3.42 -31.36
CA VAL A 68 19.65 3.91 -30.53
C VAL A 68 20.39 2.75 -29.84
N ASP A 69 19.64 1.82 -29.24
CA ASP A 69 20.20 0.62 -28.59
C ASP A 69 21.05 -0.19 -29.60
N HIS A 70 20.54 -0.41 -30.81
CA HIS A 70 21.26 -1.16 -31.86
C HIS A 70 22.54 -0.47 -32.35
N VAL A 71 22.52 0.85 -32.56
CA VAL A 71 23.74 1.57 -32.99
C VAL A 71 24.79 1.54 -31.87
N PHE A 72 24.37 1.60 -30.60
CA PHE A 72 25.28 1.52 -29.46
C PHE A 72 25.85 0.13 -29.17
N GLU A 73 25.42 -0.91 -29.88
CA GLU A 73 26.12 -2.19 -29.89
C GLU A 73 27.49 -2.07 -30.59
N GLN A 74 27.62 -1.17 -31.58
CA GLN A 74 28.82 -1.06 -32.44
C GLN A 74 29.58 0.26 -32.30
N TYR A 75 28.95 1.33 -31.81
CA TYR A 75 29.56 2.65 -31.68
C TYR A 75 29.32 3.27 -30.30
N ASP A 76 30.15 4.22 -29.89
CA ASP A 76 30.01 4.90 -28.59
C ASP A 76 29.27 6.24 -28.65
N ARG A 77 29.01 6.74 -29.85
CA ARG A 77 28.32 8.01 -30.12
C ARG A 77 27.56 7.94 -31.43
N LEU A 78 26.43 8.65 -31.50
CA LEU A 78 25.60 8.72 -32.70
C LEU A 78 25.00 10.10 -32.90
N ILE A 79 24.59 10.37 -34.13
CA ILE A 79 23.71 11.49 -34.51
C ILE A 79 22.44 10.85 -35.08
N LEU A 80 21.28 11.23 -34.54
CA LEU A 80 19.97 10.75 -34.96
C LEU A 80 19.22 11.86 -35.68
N LEU A 81 18.66 11.53 -36.85
CA LEU A 81 17.80 12.39 -37.66
C LEU A 81 16.46 11.71 -37.89
N GLU A 82 15.38 12.46 -37.71
CA GLU A 82 14.04 12.09 -38.17
C GLU A 82 13.90 12.40 -39.67
N ASP A 83 12.91 11.80 -40.35
CA ASP A 83 12.75 11.89 -41.80
C ASP A 83 12.26 13.27 -42.30
N ASP A 84 11.92 14.16 -41.36
CA ASP A 84 11.52 15.56 -41.55
C ASP A 84 12.56 16.58 -41.07
N CYS A 85 13.73 16.13 -40.63
CA CYS A 85 14.77 16.97 -40.03
C CYS A 85 15.96 17.15 -40.99
N VAL A 86 15.98 18.24 -41.77
CA VAL A 86 16.99 18.53 -42.81
C VAL A 86 18.21 19.25 -42.23
N PRO A 87 19.39 18.61 -42.17
CA PRO A 87 20.64 19.24 -41.71
C PRO A 87 21.01 20.46 -42.55
N GLN A 88 21.45 21.53 -41.91
CA GLN A 88 21.96 22.72 -42.58
C GLN A 88 23.49 22.68 -42.72
N ARG A 89 24.05 23.61 -43.49
CA ARG A 89 25.45 23.65 -43.92
C ARG A 89 26.50 23.36 -42.82
N TYR A 90 26.29 23.80 -41.57
CA TYR A 90 27.25 23.61 -40.47
C TYR A 90 26.76 22.62 -39.39
N PHE A 91 25.70 21.86 -39.64
CA PHE A 91 25.13 20.91 -38.68
C PHE A 91 26.13 19.85 -38.24
N PHE A 92 26.74 19.15 -39.18
CA PHE A 92 27.67 18.06 -38.86
C PHE A 92 28.97 18.59 -38.26
N ASP A 93 29.44 19.78 -38.66
CA ASP A 93 30.57 20.47 -38.02
C ASP A 93 30.30 20.72 -36.53
N PHE A 94 29.12 21.28 -36.22
CA PHE A 94 28.70 21.57 -34.85
C PHE A 94 28.58 20.28 -34.01
N MET A 95 27.84 19.29 -34.52
CA MET A 95 27.64 18.00 -33.85
C MET A 95 28.97 17.28 -33.59
N HIS A 96 29.84 17.20 -34.60
CA HIS A 96 31.14 16.54 -34.48
C HIS A 96 32.04 17.22 -33.44
N THR A 97 32.08 18.54 -33.46
CA THR A 97 32.90 19.33 -32.52
C THR A 97 32.40 19.15 -31.09
N CYS A 98 31.09 19.22 -30.86
CA CYS A 98 30.49 19.01 -29.54
C CYS A 98 30.68 17.55 -29.05
N LEU A 99 30.46 16.56 -29.92
CA LEU A 99 30.63 15.14 -29.59
C LEU A 99 32.05 14.81 -29.12
N LYS A 100 33.07 15.42 -29.74
CA LYS A 100 34.47 15.26 -29.36
C LYS A 100 34.82 16.07 -28.11
N LYS A 101 34.48 17.36 -28.08
CA LYS A 101 34.91 18.27 -27.01
C LYS A 101 34.35 17.88 -25.64
N TYR A 102 33.10 17.44 -25.58
CA TYR A 102 32.42 17.10 -24.33
C TYR A 102 32.31 15.59 -24.08
N GLU A 103 33.10 14.79 -24.80
CA GLU A 103 33.03 13.32 -24.77
C GLU A 103 33.16 12.76 -23.35
N ASN A 104 34.02 13.33 -22.52
CA ASN A 104 34.27 12.83 -21.15
C ASN A 104 33.44 13.54 -20.07
N ASN A 105 32.63 14.54 -20.43
CA ASN A 105 31.87 15.31 -19.45
C ASN A 105 30.57 14.60 -19.04
N GLN A 106 30.56 14.02 -17.83
CA GLN A 106 29.44 13.23 -17.31
C GLN A 106 28.13 14.02 -17.15
N ARG A 107 28.19 15.36 -17.10
CA ARG A 107 26.98 16.21 -17.03
C ARG A 107 26.35 16.43 -18.40
N VAL A 108 27.06 16.24 -19.50
CA VAL A 108 26.51 16.45 -20.84
C VAL A 108 25.89 15.15 -21.35
N PHE A 109 24.58 15.18 -21.57
CA PHE A 109 23.75 14.03 -21.94
C PHE A 109 23.41 13.98 -23.42
N GLY A 110 23.44 15.11 -24.12
CA GLY A 110 23.20 15.14 -25.56
C GLY A 110 23.35 16.52 -26.16
N ILE A 111 23.15 16.58 -27.46
CA ILE A 111 23.29 17.79 -28.29
C ILE A 111 22.02 17.88 -29.14
N SER A 112 21.42 19.06 -29.25
CA SER A 112 20.35 19.35 -30.20
C SER A 112 20.88 20.18 -31.36
N GLY A 113 20.37 19.97 -32.57
CA GLY A 113 20.66 20.79 -33.74
C GLY A 113 19.74 22.00 -33.86
N TYR A 114 18.62 21.99 -33.14
CA TYR A 114 17.66 23.08 -33.09
C TYR A 114 17.91 23.96 -31.85
N THR A 115 17.45 25.21 -31.91
CA THR A 115 17.31 26.09 -30.74
C THR A 115 16.04 26.92 -30.84
N VAL A 116 15.48 27.29 -29.69
CA VAL A 116 14.46 28.34 -29.62
C VAL A 116 15.04 29.67 -30.10
N GLN A 117 14.18 30.58 -30.57
CA GLN A 117 14.61 31.92 -30.97
C GLN A 117 15.21 32.67 -29.77
N ILE A 118 16.46 33.13 -29.91
CA ILE A 118 17.15 33.95 -28.91
C ILE A 118 17.14 35.41 -29.40
N PRO A 119 16.58 36.36 -28.63
CA PRO A 119 16.59 37.77 -28.98
C PRO A 119 17.99 38.29 -29.28
N ASP A 120 18.13 39.15 -30.29
CA ASP A 120 19.45 39.64 -30.75
C ASP A 120 20.28 40.28 -29.64
N LYS A 121 19.63 40.96 -28.68
CA LYS A 121 20.28 41.56 -27.52
C LYS A 121 20.90 40.53 -26.57
N ILE A 122 20.19 39.43 -26.27
CA ILE A 122 20.72 38.35 -25.44
C ILE A 122 21.86 37.64 -26.19
N ARG A 123 21.68 37.45 -27.50
CA ARG A 123 22.65 36.76 -28.36
C ARG A 123 23.92 37.57 -28.62
N SER A 124 23.86 38.90 -28.68
CA SER A 124 25.04 39.77 -28.83
C SER A 124 25.92 39.78 -27.58
N ASP A 125 25.29 39.70 -26.41
CA ASP A 125 25.98 39.76 -25.11
C ASP A 125 26.52 38.39 -24.69
N TYR A 126 26.03 37.31 -25.30
CA TYR A 126 26.46 35.95 -25.01
C TYR A 126 27.75 35.56 -25.79
N PRO A 127 28.83 35.13 -25.11
CA PRO A 127 30.15 35.02 -25.72
C PRO A 127 30.39 33.72 -26.53
N PHE A 128 29.48 32.76 -26.50
CA PHE A 128 29.64 31.44 -27.10
C PHE A 128 28.60 31.14 -28.19
N ASP A 129 28.90 30.18 -29.06
CA ASP A 129 27.99 29.74 -30.13
C ASP A 129 27.08 28.57 -29.71
N LEU A 130 27.16 28.16 -28.43
CA LEU A 130 26.29 27.17 -27.80
C LEU A 130 26.00 27.55 -26.35
N TYR A 131 24.90 27.04 -25.82
CA TYR A 131 24.53 27.11 -24.41
C TYR A 131 24.08 25.75 -23.89
N PHE A 132 24.03 25.58 -22.56
CA PHE A 132 23.57 24.36 -21.92
C PHE A 132 22.18 24.54 -21.34
N CYS A 133 21.32 23.54 -21.48
CA CYS A 133 19.96 23.53 -20.92
C CYS A 133 19.64 22.12 -20.40
N PRO A 134 18.99 21.95 -19.23
CA PRO A 134 18.67 20.61 -18.72
C PRO A 134 17.57 19.88 -19.52
N ARG A 135 16.89 20.56 -20.46
CA ARG A 135 15.84 19.98 -21.32
C ARG A 135 16.44 19.35 -22.57
N ILE A 136 15.86 18.25 -23.04
CA ILE A 136 16.26 17.59 -24.29
C ILE A 136 15.68 18.31 -25.53
N GLY A 137 16.38 18.22 -26.65
CA GLY A 137 15.85 18.58 -27.97
C GLY A 137 15.86 17.36 -28.89
N SER A 138 14.75 17.09 -29.56
CA SER A 138 14.58 15.91 -30.42
C SER A 138 14.78 16.20 -31.92
N TRP A 139 14.83 17.45 -32.35
CA TRP A 139 15.07 17.78 -33.77
C TRP A 139 16.56 17.74 -34.08
N GLY A 140 16.96 16.64 -34.74
CA GLY A 140 18.33 16.29 -35.10
C GLY A 140 19.29 16.39 -33.93
N TRP A 141 19.48 15.28 -33.22
CA TRP A 141 20.18 15.27 -31.95
C TRP A 141 21.27 14.23 -31.91
N ALA A 142 22.19 14.36 -30.97
CA ALA A 142 23.30 13.43 -30.78
C ALA A 142 23.47 13.09 -29.29
N THR A 143 23.96 11.89 -29.01
CA THR A 143 24.29 11.46 -27.65
C THR A 143 25.43 10.44 -27.65
N TRP A 144 25.89 10.09 -26.45
CA TRP A 144 26.91 9.08 -26.19
C TRP A 144 26.29 7.88 -25.50
N LYS A 145 26.84 6.69 -25.76
CA LYS A 145 26.48 5.44 -25.08
C LYS A 145 26.56 5.57 -23.56
N ARG A 146 27.58 6.28 -23.06
CA ARG A 146 27.76 6.58 -21.63
C ARG A 146 26.63 7.39 -20.99
N ALA A 147 25.94 8.22 -21.76
CA ALA A 147 24.78 8.96 -21.28
C ALA A 147 23.52 8.12 -21.44
N TRP A 148 23.37 7.47 -22.60
CA TRP A 148 22.19 6.66 -22.94
C TRP A 148 21.95 5.47 -22.01
N VAL A 149 23.00 4.95 -21.35
CA VAL A 149 22.85 3.91 -20.30
C VAL A 149 21.91 4.32 -19.15
N HIS A 150 21.65 5.63 -18.98
CA HIS A 150 20.72 6.15 -17.99
C HIS A 150 19.27 6.24 -18.49
N HIS A 151 18.98 5.87 -19.74
CA HIS A 151 17.63 5.89 -20.29
C HIS A 151 16.78 4.80 -19.62
N GLU A 152 15.78 5.22 -18.84
CA GLU A 152 14.82 4.32 -18.19
C GLU A 152 13.53 4.22 -19.02
N LYS A 153 13.10 2.98 -19.30
CA LYS A 153 11.93 2.69 -20.14
C LYS A 153 10.63 2.82 -19.34
N ASP A 154 10.66 2.64 -18.02
CA ASP A 154 9.51 2.85 -17.15
C ASP A 154 9.37 4.33 -16.74
N LEU A 155 8.39 5.00 -17.36
CA LEU A 155 8.10 6.40 -17.07
C LEU A 155 7.52 6.61 -15.65
N TYR A 156 6.75 5.66 -15.11
CA TYR A 156 6.22 5.74 -13.74
C TYR A 156 7.36 5.67 -12.73
N LYS A 157 8.35 4.81 -12.97
CA LYS A 157 9.58 4.76 -12.17
C LYS A 157 10.35 6.07 -12.23
N LEU A 158 10.51 6.67 -13.41
CA LEU A 158 11.16 7.99 -13.54
C LEU A 158 10.39 9.10 -12.82
N ILE A 159 9.06 9.14 -12.92
CA ILE A 159 8.21 10.10 -12.20
C ILE A 159 8.36 9.89 -10.69
N ARG A 160 8.35 8.64 -10.24
CA ARG A 160 8.57 8.29 -8.82
C ARG A 160 9.94 8.77 -8.35
N ILE A 161 11.01 8.47 -9.08
CA ILE A 161 12.37 8.92 -8.73
C ILE A 161 12.48 10.45 -8.76
N ALA A 162 11.88 11.13 -9.73
CA ALA A 162 11.86 12.59 -9.81
C ALA A 162 11.13 13.21 -8.60
N ASN A 163 10.01 12.62 -8.18
CA ASN A 163 9.27 13.02 -6.99
C ASN A 163 10.05 12.74 -5.70
N GLU A 164 10.65 11.55 -5.56
CA GLU A 164 11.51 11.16 -4.43
C GLU A 164 12.69 12.12 -4.27
N LYS A 165 13.34 12.50 -5.38
CA LYS A 165 14.48 13.42 -5.40
C LYS A 165 14.09 14.90 -5.39
N ASN A 166 12.80 15.24 -5.31
CA ASN A 166 12.29 16.61 -5.41
C ASN A 166 12.86 17.40 -6.60
N ILE A 167 12.95 16.75 -7.76
CA ILE A 167 13.42 17.39 -8.98
C ILE A 167 12.39 18.44 -9.43
N ASP A 168 12.82 19.70 -9.59
CA ASP A 168 11.98 20.73 -10.19
C ASP A 168 11.71 20.39 -11.67
N LEU A 169 10.53 19.83 -11.93
CA LEU A 169 10.09 19.44 -13.27
C LEU A 169 9.83 20.65 -14.18
N SER A 170 9.73 21.87 -13.61
CA SER A 170 9.48 23.11 -14.35
C SER A 170 10.75 23.88 -14.73
N ARG A 171 11.94 23.40 -14.32
CA ARG A 171 13.21 24.14 -14.40
C ARG A 171 13.69 24.52 -15.82
N ALA A 172 13.08 23.95 -16.86
CA ALA A 172 13.31 24.35 -18.26
C ALA A 172 12.01 24.42 -19.09
N GLY A 173 10.91 24.82 -18.44
CA GLY A 173 9.58 25.00 -19.06
C GLY A 173 8.47 24.45 -18.17
N SER A 174 7.30 25.10 -18.14
CA SER A 174 6.18 24.70 -17.27
C SER A 174 5.27 23.63 -17.90
N ASP A 175 5.58 23.20 -19.11
CA ASP A 175 4.83 22.24 -19.91
C ASP A 175 5.17 20.78 -19.59
N ILE A 176 6.39 20.47 -19.12
CA ILE A 176 6.77 19.11 -18.70
C ILE A 176 5.84 18.54 -17.60
N PRO A 177 5.50 19.28 -16.53
CA PRO A 177 4.48 18.85 -15.57
C PRO A 177 3.11 18.57 -16.21
N THR A 178 2.69 19.40 -17.17
CA THR A 178 1.42 19.22 -17.90
C THR A 178 1.44 17.94 -18.75
N PHE A 179 2.56 17.65 -19.43
CA PHE A 179 2.71 16.39 -20.18
C PHE A 179 2.69 15.16 -19.26
N ILE A 180 3.31 15.24 -18.07
CA ILE A 180 3.22 14.17 -17.07
C ILE A 180 1.78 13.97 -16.60
N GLU A 181 1.05 15.05 -16.32
CA GLU A 181 -0.35 14.98 -15.91
C GLU A 181 -1.24 14.34 -16.99
N SER A 182 -1.09 14.75 -18.25
CA SER A 182 -1.83 14.14 -19.36
C SER A 182 -1.46 12.67 -19.60
N PHE A 183 -0.20 12.28 -19.38
CA PHE A 183 0.21 10.87 -19.40
C PHE A 183 -0.47 10.07 -18.28
N LEU A 184 -0.45 10.55 -17.04
CA LEU A 184 -1.07 9.89 -15.88
C LEU A 184 -2.61 9.77 -16.03
N LYS A 185 -3.24 10.69 -16.75
CA LYS A 185 -4.67 10.64 -17.10
C LYS A 185 -4.98 9.72 -18.29
N GLY A 186 -3.98 9.06 -18.87
CA GLY A 186 -4.12 8.21 -20.06
C GLY A 186 -4.42 8.97 -21.35
N GLN A 187 -4.24 10.30 -21.36
CA GLN A 187 -4.51 11.18 -22.49
C GLN A 187 -3.34 11.27 -23.48
N LEU A 188 -2.12 10.96 -23.02
CA LEU A 188 -0.93 10.81 -23.86
C LEU A 188 -0.53 9.34 -23.91
N LYS A 189 -0.30 8.83 -25.12
CA LYS A 189 0.19 7.48 -25.36
C LYS A 189 1.51 7.59 -26.12
N ASP A 190 2.52 6.85 -25.65
CA ASP A 190 3.83 6.64 -26.30
C ASP A 190 4.77 7.88 -26.33
N VAL A 191 5.55 8.12 -25.26
CA VAL A 191 6.35 9.37 -25.10
C VAL A 191 7.81 9.11 -24.67
N TRP A 192 8.68 8.69 -25.61
CA TRP A 192 10.11 8.48 -25.32
C TRP A 192 10.84 9.74 -24.86
N THR A 193 10.42 10.91 -25.36
CA THR A 193 11.03 12.20 -25.01
C THR A 193 10.85 12.54 -23.54
N LEU A 194 9.74 12.11 -22.93
CA LEU A 194 9.47 12.33 -21.51
C LEU A 194 10.31 11.41 -20.62
N ASN A 195 10.50 10.15 -21.03
CA ASN A 195 11.45 9.25 -20.39
C ASN A 195 12.87 9.84 -20.41
N TRP A 196 13.28 10.35 -21.56
CA TRP A 196 14.64 10.84 -21.73
C TRP A 196 14.89 12.16 -21.01
N VAL A 197 13.94 13.12 -21.03
CA VAL A 197 14.09 14.39 -20.27
C VAL A 197 14.13 14.15 -18.76
N LEU A 198 13.33 13.21 -18.23
CA LEU A 198 13.38 12.86 -16.82
C LEU A 198 14.68 12.14 -16.45
N SER A 199 15.20 11.29 -17.34
CA SER A 199 16.50 10.64 -17.17
C SER A 199 17.63 11.68 -17.09
N VAL A 200 17.61 12.70 -17.96
CA VAL A 200 18.53 13.85 -17.86
C VAL A 200 18.31 14.60 -16.55
N TYR A 201 17.05 14.82 -16.16
CA TYR A 201 16.76 15.62 -14.99
C TYR A 201 17.26 15.00 -13.68
N ILE A 202 16.97 13.72 -13.49
CA ILE A 202 17.30 12.90 -12.33
C ILE A 202 18.82 12.77 -12.12
N ASN A 203 19.59 12.82 -13.21
CA ASN A 203 21.04 12.74 -13.19
C ASN A 203 21.73 14.11 -13.21
N ASN A 204 20.96 15.20 -13.03
CA ASN A 204 21.46 16.58 -13.09
C ASN A 204 22.24 16.90 -14.39
N GLY A 205 21.82 16.27 -15.48
CA GLY A 205 22.41 16.39 -16.81
C GLY A 205 21.94 17.64 -17.54
N VAL A 206 22.67 17.97 -18.60
CA VAL A 206 22.38 19.06 -19.54
C VAL A 206 22.54 18.61 -20.99
N TYR A 207 21.82 19.30 -21.86
CA TYR A 207 21.91 19.24 -23.31
C TYR A 207 22.62 20.48 -23.84
N ILE A 208 23.39 20.28 -24.90
CA ILE A 208 24.00 21.37 -25.67
C ILE A 208 23.00 21.83 -26.72
N TYR A 209 22.77 23.13 -26.79
CA TYR A 209 22.00 23.80 -27.82
C TYR A 209 22.88 24.83 -28.54
N PRO A 210 22.81 24.96 -29.87
CA PRO A 210 23.47 26.05 -30.57
C PRO A 210 22.74 27.37 -30.31
N THR A 211 23.41 28.51 -30.42
CA THR A 211 22.73 29.82 -30.32
C THR A 211 21.93 30.21 -31.58
N ARG A 212 22.08 29.44 -32.66
CA ARG A 212 21.35 29.56 -33.93
C ARG A 212 21.02 28.17 -34.45
N THR A 213 19.87 27.97 -35.10
CA THR A 213 19.50 26.61 -35.54
C THR A 213 20.45 26.12 -36.63
N HIS A 214 20.84 24.86 -36.55
CA HIS A 214 21.59 24.14 -37.57
C HIS A 214 20.73 23.06 -38.25
N ILE A 215 19.45 22.98 -37.94
CA ILE A 215 18.52 22.05 -38.56
C ILE A 215 17.20 22.71 -38.91
N SER A 216 16.60 22.27 -40.03
CA SER A 216 15.28 22.70 -40.46
C SER A 216 14.31 21.53 -40.35
N ASN A 217 13.26 21.67 -39.54
CA ASN A 217 12.16 20.71 -39.50
C ASN A 217 11.13 21.10 -40.58
N ILE A 218 10.86 20.20 -41.53
CA ILE A 218 9.91 20.39 -42.63
C ILE A 218 8.58 19.63 -42.43
N GLY A 219 8.37 18.99 -41.28
CA GLY A 219 7.19 18.19 -40.93
C GLY A 219 6.05 18.98 -40.26
N THR A 220 6.17 20.30 -40.13
CA THR A 220 5.13 21.19 -39.58
C THR A 220 4.06 21.60 -40.60
N ASP A 221 3.99 20.92 -41.74
CA ASP A 221 3.02 21.13 -42.83
C ASP A 221 1.64 20.50 -42.57
N GLY A 222 1.51 19.73 -41.47
CA GLY A 222 0.32 18.99 -41.08
C GLY A 222 0.40 17.48 -41.31
N THR A 223 1.55 16.97 -41.76
CA THR A 223 1.77 15.52 -41.99
C THR A 223 2.50 14.79 -40.85
N GLY A 224 3.03 15.53 -39.85
CA GLY A 224 3.76 14.95 -38.72
C GLY A 224 2.89 14.16 -37.72
N ALA A 225 3.49 13.16 -37.07
CA ALA A 225 2.77 12.21 -36.18
C ALA A 225 2.10 12.86 -34.96
N HIS A 226 2.54 14.05 -34.53
CA HIS A 226 2.06 14.75 -33.33
C HIS A 226 1.84 16.26 -33.54
N CYS A 227 1.86 16.78 -34.78
CA CYS A 227 1.78 18.22 -35.05
C CYS A 227 0.81 18.54 -36.19
N GLY A 228 -0.07 19.54 -35.98
CA GLY A 228 -0.85 20.18 -37.04
C GLY A 228 -0.06 21.31 -37.73
N LYS A 229 -0.63 21.91 -38.79
CA LYS A 229 0.03 22.99 -39.55
C LYS A 229 0.30 24.22 -38.65
N THR A 230 1.57 24.62 -38.47
CA THR A 230 1.94 25.77 -37.62
C THR A 230 3.28 26.41 -37.98
N ASP A 231 3.32 27.74 -37.94
CA ASP A 231 4.54 28.54 -38.20
C ASP A 231 5.35 28.84 -36.91
N LYS A 232 4.89 28.35 -35.75
CA LYS A 232 5.45 28.64 -34.41
C LYS A 232 6.93 28.24 -34.25
N TYR A 233 7.41 27.32 -35.08
CA TYR A 233 8.73 26.68 -34.95
C TYR A 233 9.76 27.16 -35.99
N HIS A 234 9.40 28.15 -36.82
CA HIS A 234 10.34 28.75 -37.77
C HIS A 234 11.42 29.57 -37.03
N SER A 235 12.68 29.21 -37.27
CA SER A 235 13.86 29.90 -36.72
C SER A 235 14.89 30.17 -37.81
N PHE A 236 15.71 31.20 -37.64
CA PHE A 236 16.72 31.61 -38.61
C PHE A 236 17.92 30.65 -38.60
N SER A 237 18.23 30.07 -39.76
CA SER A 237 19.38 29.18 -39.97
C SER A 237 20.70 29.91 -39.71
N CYS A 238 21.70 29.16 -39.23
CA CYS A 238 23.04 29.68 -38.99
C CYS A 238 23.87 29.69 -40.29
N ASP A 239 24.15 30.88 -40.80
CA ASP A 239 24.97 31.07 -42.01
C ASP A 239 26.49 31.14 -41.71
N THR A 240 26.89 31.09 -40.44
CA THR A 240 28.28 31.21 -40.00
C THR A 240 28.76 29.95 -39.27
N ARG A 241 30.00 29.53 -39.54
CA ARG A 241 30.60 28.39 -38.84
C ARG A 241 30.80 28.69 -37.35
N PRO A 242 30.28 27.86 -36.42
CA PRO A 242 30.50 28.05 -34.99
C PRO A 242 31.97 27.79 -34.62
N THR A 243 32.54 28.66 -33.79
CA THR A 243 33.96 28.63 -33.39
C THR A 243 34.19 28.84 -31.89
N ARG A 244 33.20 29.38 -31.17
CA ARG A 244 33.31 29.76 -29.75
C ARG A 244 32.60 28.74 -28.86
N TYR A 245 33.37 27.84 -28.26
CA TYR A 245 32.86 26.75 -27.42
C TYR A 245 33.39 26.90 -25.98
N PRO A 246 32.53 26.97 -24.95
CA PRO A 246 32.98 27.12 -23.56
C PRO A 246 33.83 25.93 -23.10
N ALA A 247 34.71 26.14 -22.12
CA ALA A 247 35.48 25.06 -21.51
C ALA A 247 34.63 24.32 -20.45
N ASP A 248 33.93 25.09 -19.61
CA ASP A 248 33.11 24.59 -18.51
C ASP A 248 31.64 24.48 -18.88
N VAL A 249 30.93 23.60 -18.15
CA VAL A 249 29.49 23.37 -18.30
C VAL A 249 28.73 24.18 -17.25
N PHE A 250 28.04 25.23 -17.71
CA PHE A 250 27.27 26.15 -16.87
C PHE A 250 25.94 26.52 -17.53
N LEU A 251 24.97 26.98 -16.72
CA LEU A 251 23.69 27.48 -17.21
C LEU A 251 23.73 29.01 -17.19
N ASP A 252 23.48 29.65 -18.33
CA ASP A 252 23.37 31.10 -18.42
C ASP A 252 21.97 31.57 -18.04
N GLU A 253 21.86 32.53 -17.12
CA GLU A 253 20.59 32.95 -16.56
C GLU A 253 19.67 33.62 -17.60
N GLN A 254 20.22 34.49 -18.46
CA GLN A 254 19.43 35.22 -19.45
C GLN A 254 18.93 34.28 -20.55
N VAL A 255 19.80 33.38 -21.02
CA VAL A 255 19.43 32.38 -22.03
C VAL A 255 18.42 31.38 -21.45
N MET A 256 18.57 30.96 -20.19
CA MET A 256 17.63 30.05 -19.53
C MET A 256 16.25 30.68 -19.32
N GLU A 257 16.16 31.97 -18.98
CA GLU A 257 14.87 32.65 -18.85
C GLU A 257 14.15 32.76 -20.21
N ASN A 258 14.89 33.11 -21.28
CA ASN A 258 14.34 33.08 -22.65
C ASN A 258 13.82 31.68 -23.02
N PHE A 259 14.60 30.64 -22.72
CA PHE A 259 14.24 29.26 -23.02
C PHE A 259 12.98 28.81 -22.25
N LYS A 260 12.89 29.11 -20.95
CA LYS A 260 11.69 28.83 -20.14
C LYS A 260 10.46 29.55 -20.66
N SER A 261 10.62 30.79 -21.13
CA SER A 261 9.51 31.61 -21.63
C SER A 261 8.84 30.99 -22.86
N TYR A 262 9.63 30.38 -23.75
CA TYR A 262 9.15 29.72 -24.96
C TYR A 262 8.23 28.52 -24.66
N TYR A 263 8.52 27.80 -23.57
CA TYR A 263 7.79 26.60 -23.13
C TYR A 263 6.79 26.86 -21.98
N ARG A 264 6.30 28.11 -21.84
CA ARG A 264 5.28 28.48 -20.85
C ARG A 264 3.87 28.17 -21.38
N VAL A 265 3.02 27.56 -20.56
CA VAL A 265 1.60 27.25 -20.89
C VAL A 265 0.70 28.39 -20.39
N ALA A 266 -0.25 28.87 -21.21
CA ALA A 266 -1.20 29.92 -20.84
C ALA A 266 -2.31 29.38 -19.91
N PRO A 267 -2.79 30.15 -18.91
CA PRO A 267 -3.83 29.69 -17.98
C PRO A 267 -5.22 29.66 -18.63
N ASP A 268 -5.86 28.49 -18.64
CA ASP A 268 -7.26 28.28 -19.06
C ASP A 268 -8.26 28.78 -17.97
N ARG A 269 -9.37 29.40 -18.40
CA ARG A 269 -10.38 30.06 -17.55
C ARG A 269 -11.46 29.13 -17.01
N SER A 270 -11.43 27.82 -17.31
CA SER A 270 -12.33 26.83 -16.72
C SER A 270 -11.59 25.70 -15.99
N ARG A 271 -11.17 25.97 -14.75
CA ARG A 271 -11.08 25.04 -13.60
C ARG A 271 -10.13 25.59 -12.53
N SER A 272 -10.66 25.76 -11.32
CA SER A 272 -9.96 26.19 -10.11
C SER A 272 -9.09 25.08 -9.51
N ALA A 273 -8.00 24.73 -10.19
CA ALA A 273 -6.95 23.83 -9.68
C ALA A 273 -5.52 24.42 -9.73
N VAL A 274 -5.35 25.68 -10.19
CA VAL A 274 -4.01 26.28 -10.43
C VAL A 274 -3.63 27.35 -9.40
N HIS A 275 -3.98 27.14 -8.12
CA HIS A 275 -3.49 27.99 -7.02
C HIS A 275 -2.25 27.43 -6.31
N PHE A 276 -1.62 26.38 -6.86
CA PHE A 276 -0.49 25.68 -6.22
C PHE A 276 0.92 26.18 -6.65
N LEU A 277 1.04 27.12 -7.60
CA LEU A 277 2.36 27.51 -8.14
C LEU A 277 2.69 29.00 -8.11
N ARG A 278 1.97 29.80 -7.31
CA ARG A 278 2.32 31.22 -7.04
C ARG A 278 2.52 31.50 -5.56
N SER A 279 3.46 30.81 -4.98
CA SER A 279 4.37 31.40 -4.00
C SER A 279 5.42 30.34 -3.73
N ARG A 280 6.70 30.70 -3.81
CA ARG A 280 7.68 30.41 -2.75
C ARG A 280 9.09 30.78 -3.22
N GLY A 281 9.44 32.03 -2.93
CA GLY A 281 10.69 32.31 -2.21
C GLY A 281 10.54 32.05 -0.70
N GLN A 282 9.62 31.19 -0.26
CA GLN A 282 9.40 30.84 1.14
C GLN A 282 9.54 29.33 1.31
N LYS A 283 10.19 28.89 2.39
CA LYS A 283 10.36 27.47 2.70
C LYS A 283 9.01 26.72 2.69
N ARG A 284 9.03 25.52 2.08
CA ARG A 284 8.31 24.31 2.54
C ARG A 284 7.70 24.37 3.95
N SER A 285 6.45 24.77 4.20
CA SER A 285 5.87 24.58 5.55
C SER A 285 5.68 23.09 5.85
N LEU A 286 6.19 22.65 7.01
CA LEU A 286 6.18 21.26 7.49
C LEU A 286 4.75 20.79 7.82
N LYS A 287 4.40 19.55 7.49
CA LYS A 287 3.09 18.94 7.78
C LYS A 287 3.21 17.81 8.80
N ILE A 288 2.43 17.86 9.88
CA ILE A 288 2.42 16.88 10.97
C ILE A 288 1.07 16.17 11.04
N ALA A 289 1.08 14.83 11.09
CA ALA A 289 -0.11 14.03 11.36
C ALA A 289 -0.05 13.46 12.79
N GLN A 290 -0.98 13.88 13.65
CA GLN A 290 -1.10 13.36 15.02
C GLN A 290 -2.11 12.21 15.09
N ILE A 291 -1.83 11.17 15.88
CA ILE A 291 -2.72 10.04 16.14
C ILE A 291 -2.94 9.97 17.65
N SER A 292 -4.19 10.08 18.13
CA SER A 292 -4.54 10.17 19.55
C SER A 292 -5.83 9.42 19.91
N THR A 293 -6.08 9.05 21.16
CA THR A 293 -7.34 8.42 21.58
C THR A 293 -8.55 9.33 21.36
N VAL A 294 -8.41 10.60 21.76
CA VAL A 294 -9.47 11.62 21.74
C VAL A 294 -8.85 12.99 21.53
N ASP A 295 -9.62 13.93 20.98
CA ASP A 295 -9.13 15.27 20.63
C ASP A 295 -9.16 16.28 21.80
N LYS A 296 -10.15 16.24 22.71
CA LYS A 296 -10.30 17.28 23.76
C LYS A 296 -10.34 16.79 25.22
N LYS A 297 -10.64 15.51 25.48
CA LYS A 297 -10.93 15.03 26.84
C LYS A 297 -9.74 14.34 27.49
N GLY A 298 -9.31 14.85 28.65
CA GLY A 298 -8.23 14.27 29.46
C GLY A 298 -6.87 14.91 29.23
N GLY A 299 -5.90 14.62 30.11
CA GLY A 299 -4.60 15.31 30.11
C GLY A 299 -3.79 15.08 28.83
N ALA A 300 -3.65 13.83 28.38
CA ALA A 300 -2.91 13.47 27.17
C ALA A 300 -3.51 14.12 25.90
N ALA A 301 -4.84 14.07 25.77
CA ALA A 301 -5.56 14.69 24.67
C ALA A 301 -5.41 16.22 24.68
N LYS A 302 -5.47 16.84 25.88
CA LYS A 302 -5.25 18.28 26.03
C LYS A 302 -3.84 18.69 25.59
N VAL A 303 -2.81 17.91 25.91
CA VAL A 303 -1.43 18.16 25.41
C VAL A 303 -1.38 18.07 23.88
N ALA A 304 -1.92 17.00 23.29
CA ALA A 304 -1.94 16.83 21.83
C ALA A 304 -2.70 17.97 21.12
N TRP A 305 -3.84 18.38 21.69
CA TRP A 305 -4.62 19.53 21.21
C TRP A 305 -3.84 20.83 21.27
N MET A 306 -3.27 21.18 22.43
CA MET A 306 -2.47 22.41 22.58
C MET A 306 -1.27 22.42 21.65
N LEU A 307 -0.62 21.26 21.45
CA LEU A 307 0.47 21.11 20.49
C LEU A 307 -0.01 21.35 19.06
N LYS A 308 -1.12 20.72 18.63
CA LYS A 308 -1.73 20.97 17.32
C LYS A 308 -1.97 22.46 17.08
N GLU A 309 -2.64 23.14 18.01
CA GLU A 309 -2.96 24.57 17.87
C GLU A 309 -1.70 25.43 17.87
N GLY A 310 -0.71 25.10 18.70
CA GLY A 310 0.58 25.80 18.74
C GLY A 310 1.41 25.64 17.45
N LEU A 311 1.36 24.46 16.82
CA LEU A 311 2.00 24.20 15.51
C LEU A 311 1.29 24.98 14.40
N LYS A 312 -0.04 24.97 14.39
CA LYS A 312 -0.86 25.74 13.44
C LYS A 312 -0.61 27.24 13.56
N ALA A 313 -0.48 27.76 14.78
CA ALA A 313 -0.13 29.15 15.04
C ALA A 313 1.26 29.56 14.51
N ARG A 314 2.18 28.60 14.34
CA ARG A 314 3.50 28.79 13.74
C ARG A 314 3.53 28.53 12.23
N GLY A 315 2.36 28.33 11.63
CA GLY A 315 2.19 28.17 10.18
C GLY A 315 2.47 26.77 9.64
N LEU A 316 2.62 25.75 10.51
CA LEU A 316 2.77 24.35 10.11
C LEU A 316 1.41 23.74 9.74
N GLY A 317 1.42 22.80 8.79
CA GLY A 317 0.22 22.02 8.47
C GLY A 317 0.00 20.95 9.53
N THR A 318 -1.23 20.80 10.03
CA THR A 318 -1.54 19.82 11.08
C THR A 318 -2.80 19.05 10.71
N GLN A 319 -2.73 17.72 10.80
CA GLN A 319 -3.89 16.83 10.77
C GLN A 319 -3.92 16.02 12.07
N MET A 320 -5.10 15.70 12.60
CA MET A 320 -5.24 14.74 13.71
C MET A 320 -6.20 13.60 13.36
N PHE A 321 -5.85 12.39 13.77
CA PHE A 321 -6.68 11.19 13.71
C PHE A 321 -6.99 10.73 15.14
N VAL A 322 -8.26 10.51 15.45
CA VAL A 322 -8.70 10.17 16.81
C VAL A 322 -9.63 8.96 16.86
N GLY A 323 -9.55 8.16 17.92
CA GLY A 323 -10.54 7.11 18.19
C GLY A 323 -11.93 7.67 18.50
N GLN A 324 -11.98 8.79 19.23
CA GLN A 324 -13.21 9.52 19.53
C GLN A 324 -13.03 11.01 19.23
N LYS A 325 -13.93 11.60 18.42
CA LYS A 325 -13.95 13.04 18.13
C LYS A 325 -15.01 13.74 18.97
N LEU A 326 -14.60 14.76 19.72
CA LEU A 326 -15.48 15.61 20.53
C LEU A 326 -15.56 17.05 20.02
N SER A 327 -14.68 17.43 19.09
CA SER A 327 -14.67 18.75 18.46
C SER A 327 -15.36 18.77 17.09
N ASN A 328 -15.72 19.97 16.62
CA ASN A 328 -16.21 20.21 15.26
C ASN A 328 -15.07 20.61 14.29
N ASP A 329 -13.82 20.36 14.67
CA ASP A 329 -12.67 20.77 13.85
C ASP A 329 -12.57 19.88 12.58
N PRO A 330 -12.55 20.47 11.37
CA PRO A 330 -12.46 19.71 10.12
C PRO A 330 -11.09 19.04 9.92
N ASP A 331 -10.03 19.53 10.58
CA ASP A 331 -8.67 18.97 10.52
C ASP A 331 -8.52 17.70 11.40
N ILE A 332 -9.65 17.17 11.91
CA ILE A 332 -9.70 15.97 12.77
C ILE A 332 -10.57 14.89 12.13
N LYS A 333 -10.00 13.70 11.96
CA LYS A 333 -10.68 12.51 11.42
C LYS A 333 -10.83 11.44 12.48
N ILE A 334 -11.91 10.67 12.40
CA ILE A 334 -12.14 9.55 13.32
C ILE A 334 -11.55 8.27 12.73
N ILE A 335 -10.91 7.46 13.57
CA ILE A 335 -10.52 6.08 13.27
C ILE A 335 -11.68 5.20 13.71
N THR A 336 -12.56 4.84 12.76
CA THR A 336 -13.71 3.96 13.01
C THR A 336 -13.59 2.69 12.18
N ASP A 337 -13.83 1.54 12.79
CA ASP A 337 -14.16 0.32 12.05
C ASP A 337 -15.60 0.39 11.52
N PRO A 338 -15.85 0.00 10.25
CA PRO A 338 -17.19 0.01 9.67
C PRO A 338 -18.16 -0.98 10.33
N ILE A 339 -17.69 -1.87 11.22
CA ILE A 339 -18.47 -2.92 11.87
C ILE A 339 -18.27 -2.78 13.40
N GLN A 340 -19.13 -2.02 14.05
CA GLN A 340 -19.00 -1.70 15.48
C GLN A 340 -19.48 -2.84 16.41
N ASP A 341 -20.26 -3.79 15.92
CA ASP A 341 -20.97 -4.78 16.75
C ASP A 341 -20.40 -6.22 16.70
N SER A 342 -19.45 -6.56 15.81
CA SER A 342 -18.96 -7.95 15.68
C SER A 342 -17.64 -8.27 16.42
N ASN A 343 -17.03 -7.28 17.05
CA ASN A 343 -15.64 -7.39 17.55
C ASN A 343 -15.53 -7.70 19.05
N THR A 344 -16.26 -8.71 19.53
CA THR A 344 -16.19 -9.12 20.95
C THR A 344 -15.14 -10.16 21.26
N TYR A 345 -14.73 -11.01 20.30
CA TYR A 345 -13.90 -12.19 20.60
C TYR A 345 -12.57 -11.84 21.28
N TYR A 346 -11.74 -10.98 20.68
CA TYR A 346 -10.43 -10.64 21.25
C TYR A 346 -10.53 -9.97 22.62
N LYS A 347 -11.52 -9.09 22.79
CA LYS A 347 -11.84 -8.42 24.05
C LYS A 347 -12.34 -9.40 25.12
N GLU A 348 -13.16 -10.39 24.74
CA GLU A 348 -13.58 -11.51 25.60
C GLU A 348 -12.42 -12.46 25.94
N GLN A 349 -11.42 -12.57 25.06
CA GLN A 349 -10.21 -13.35 25.31
C GLN A 349 -9.15 -12.59 26.13
N GLY A 350 -9.35 -11.31 26.43
CA GLY A 350 -8.45 -10.48 27.25
C GLY A 350 -7.41 -9.67 26.47
N PHE A 351 -7.50 -9.60 25.14
CA PHE A 351 -6.63 -8.76 24.30
C PHE A 351 -7.20 -7.34 24.14
N LEU A 352 -6.32 -6.35 24.05
CA LEU A 352 -6.69 -4.95 23.89
C LEU A 352 -6.52 -4.50 22.42
N SER A 353 -7.64 -4.28 21.73
CA SER A 353 -7.69 -3.61 20.42
C SER A 353 -7.04 -4.36 19.25
N TYR A 354 -6.84 -5.68 19.38
CA TYR A 354 -6.30 -6.54 18.31
C TYR A 354 -7.28 -6.71 17.14
N ASP A 355 -8.53 -6.36 17.39
CA ASP A 355 -9.69 -6.42 16.53
C ASP A 355 -9.89 -5.16 15.66
N ILE A 356 -9.14 -4.08 15.93
CA ILE A 356 -9.36 -2.77 15.31
C ILE A 356 -8.59 -2.63 13.97
N ASN A 357 -9.17 -3.15 12.88
CA ASN A 357 -8.48 -3.20 11.58
C ASN A 357 -8.43 -1.86 10.85
N SER A 358 -9.36 -0.95 11.13
CA SER A 358 -9.39 0.41 10.60
C SER A 358 -8.08 1.18 10.79
N THR A 359 -7.30 0.88 11.83
CA THR A 359 -6.00 1.51 12.08
C THR A 359 -5.01 1.30 10.93
N PHE A 360 -5.03 0.15 10.25
CA PHE A 360 -4.11 -0.13 9.14
C PHE A 360 -4.38 0.75 7.92
N THR A 361 -5.65 1.14 7.71
CA THR A 361 -6.05 2.01 6.58
C THR A 361 -5.44 3.41 6.68
N LEU A 362 -4.97 3.83 7.86
CA LEU A 362 -4.28 5.12 8.03
C LEU A 362 -3.08 5.25 7.08
N SER A 363 -2.39 4.13 6.78
CA SER A 363 -1.24 4.12 5.87
C SER A 363 -1.58 4.52 4.42
N SER A 364 -2.85 4.41 4.01
CA SER A 364 -3.32 4.85 2.69
C SER A 364 -4.09 6.18 2.74
N GLN A 365 -4.30 6.78 3.91
CA GLN A 365 -4.99 8.06 4.03
C GLN A 365 -4.13 9.20 3.50
N LYS A 366 -4.70 10.01 2.62
CA LYS A 366 -4.04 11.14 1.97
C LYS A 366 -3.31 12.06 2.96
N GLU A 367 -3.94 12.39 4.08
CA GLU A 367 -3.36 13.34 5.03
C GLU A 367 -2.15 12.78 5.79
N LEU A 368 -2.13 11.46 6.05
CA LEU A 368 -0.94 10.81 6.60
C LEU A 368 0.15 10.69 5.52
N LEU A 369 -0.21 10.29 4.30
CA LEU A 369 0.71 10.20 3.16
C LEU A 369 1.36 11.54 2.80
N GLU A 370 0.65 12.66 2.96
CA GLU A 370 1.18 14.00 2.71
C GLU A 370 1.97 14.59 3.89
N SER A 371 1.88 13.99 5.09
CA SER A 371 2.61 14.45 6.26
C SER A 371 4.11 14.15 6.15
N ASP A 372 4.93 15.04 6.72
CA ASP A 372 6.38 14.89 6.84
C ASP A 372 6.77 14.03 8.06
N VAL A 373 5.97 14.09 9.14
CA VAL A 373 6.17 13.31 10.37
C VAL A 373 4.82 12.81 10.91
N ALA A 374 4.78 11.54 11.33
CA ALA A 374 3.69 10.96 12.10
C ALA A 374 3.99 11.04 13.60
N HIS A 375 3.04 11.56 14.40
CA HIS A 375 3.19 11.73 15.84
C HIS A 375 2.09 11.00 16.61
N PHE A 376 2.48 9.98 17.36
CA PHE A 376 1.59 9.16 18.16
C PHE A 376 1.42 9.69 19.59
N HIS A 377 0.20 9.59 20.12
CA HIS A 377 -0.19 9.87 21.50
C HIS A 377 -1.15 8.77 21.98
N ASN A 378 -0.89 8.17 23.14
CA ASN A 378 -1.79 7.19 23.81
C ASN A 378 -2.50 6.19 22.88
N LEU A 379 -1.76 5.18 22.41
CA LEU A 379 -2.25 4.15 21.49
C LEU A 379 -3.08 3.05 22.18
N HIS A 380 -3.87 3.43 23.18
CA HIS A 380 -4.81 2.56 23.90
C HIS A 380 -6.15 3.28 24.09
N GLY A 381 -7.19 2.54 24.49
CA GLY A 381 -8.56 3.07 24.60
C GLY A 381 -9.51 2.63 23.48
N ASN A 382 -9.30 1.43 22.92
CA ASN A 382 -10.19 0.76 21.97
C ASN A 382 -10.33 1.41 20.58
N TYR A 383 -9.22 1.86 20.00
CA TYR A 383 -9.21 2.52 18.68
C TYR A 383 -7.96 2.28 17.83
N PHE A 384 -6.92 1.66 18.40
CA PHE A 384 -5.64 1.49 17.73
C PHE A 384 -5.18 0.05 17.86
N ASN A 385 -5.01 -0.63 16.72
CA ASN A 385 -4.41 -1.95 16.70
C ASN A 385 -2.89 -1.87 16.88
N PRO A 386 -2.31 -2.54 17.89
CA PRO A 386 -0.89 -2.41 18.19
C PRO A 386 0.03 -2.84 17.04
N PHE A 387 -0.38 -3.81 16.21
CA PHE A 387 0.40 -4.26 15.05
C PHE A 387 0.44 -3.22 13.92
N ALA A 388 -0.50 -2.27 13.88
CA ALA A 388 -0.46 -1.18 12.91
C ALA A 388 0.73 -0.24 13.15
N LEU A 389 1.31 -0.23 14.36
CA LEU A 389 2.43 0.63 14.68
C LEU A 389 3.63 0.39 13.76
N SER A 390 4.04 -0.86 13.51
CA SER A 390 5.17 -1.17 12.62
C SER A 390 4.92 -0.71 11.18
N VAL A 391 3.70 -0.86 10.70
CA VAL A 391 3.30 -0.39 9.36
C VAL A 391 3.43 1.14 9.25
N LEU A 392 2.85 1.86 10.20
CA LEU A 392 2.80 3.32 10.15
C LEU A 392 4.21 3.90 10.34
N THR A 393 5.00 3.36 11.26
CA THR A 393 6.33 3.86 11.57
C THR A 393 7.35 3.58 10.47
N ASN A 394 7.21 2.47 9.75
CA ASN A 394 8.12 2.14 8.64
C ASN A 394 7.75 2.88 7.35
N SER A 395 6.58 3.52 7.27
CA SER A 395 6.17 4.32 6.11
C SER A 395 6.46 5.81 6.25
N LYS A 396 6.67 6.29 7.48
CA LYS A 396 6.81 7.71 7.80
C LYS A 396 7.77 7.91 8.98
N PRO A 397 8.67 8.92 8.92
CA PRO A 397 9.40 9.36 10.08
C PRO A 397 8.45 9.59 11.25
N SER A 398 8.73 8.94 12.37
CA SER A 398 7.73 8.75 13.41
C SER A 398 8.27 9.08 14.79
N VAL A 399 7.41 9.69 15.61
CA VAL A 399 7.69 9.95 17.02
C VAL A 399 6.48 9.62 17.88
N TRP A 400 6.69 9.09 19.07
CA TRP A 400 5.62 8.72 20.00
C TRP A 400 5.82 9.41 21.35
N THR A 401 4.88 10.28 21.75
CA THR A 401 4.84 10.82 23.11
C THR A 401 4.15 9.86 24.06
N LEU A 402 4.89 9.41 25.08
CA LEU A 402 4.37 8.55 26.14
C LEU A 402 3.77 9.41 27.27
N HIS A 403 2.47 9.28 27.51
CA HIS A 403 1.81 9.96 28.63
C HIS A 403 1.67 9.09 29.88
N ASP A 404 1.80 7.77 29.73
CA ASP A 404 1.65 6.77 30.79
C ASP A 404 2.55 5.54 30.55
N MET A 405 2.38 4.46 31.33
CA MET A 405 3.21 3.26 31.26
C MET A 405 2.67 2.18 30.32
N GLN A 406 1.52 2.36 29.66
CA GLN A 406 0.86 1.27 28.93
C GLN A 406 1.74 0.68 27.82
N SER A 407 2.57 1.50 27.18
CA SER A 407 3.51 1.06 26.15
C SER A 407 4.58 0.09 26.68
N MET A 408 4.75 -0.03 28.00
CA MET A 408 5.79 -0.86 28.63
C MET A 408 5.22 -2.04 29.43
N THR A 409 3.93 -2.00 29.73
CA THR A 409 3.21 -3.06 30.46
C THR A 409 2.44 -3.96 29.50
N GLY A 410 1.91 -5.09 29.99
CA GLY A 410 1.02 -5.96 29.22
C GLY A 410 -0.32 -5.29 28.89
N HIS A 411 -0.88 -4.51 29.83
CA HIS A 411 -2.14 -3.79 29.62
C HIS A 411 -2.22 -2.46 30.38
N CYS A 412 -1.84 -2.40 31.65
CA CYS A 412 -2.16 -1.29 32.54
C CYS A 412 -1.38 0.00 32.23
N ALA A 413 -2.06 1.14 32.28
CA ALA A 413 -1.44 2.46 32.12
C ALA A 413 -0.61 2.90 33.33
N TYR A 414 -0.86 2.29 34.50
CA TYR A 414 -0.14 2.55 35.75
C TYR A 414 0.18 1.21 36.42
N ALA A 415 1.48 0.95 36.64
CA ALA A 415 1.92 -0.31 37.25
C ALA A 415 1.89 -0.29 38.79
N PHE A 416 1.72 0.88 39.43
CA PHE A 416 1.85 1.07 40.88
C PHE A 416 3.14 0.43 41.41
N ASP A 417 3.02 -0.55 42.32
CA ASP A 417 4.15 -1.25 42.95
C ASP A 417 4.63 -2.47 42.13
N CYS A 418 4.00 -2.80 40.99
CA CYS A 418 4.38 -3.93 40.14
C CYS A 418 5.60 -3.60 39.27
N GLU A 419 6.62 -4.46 39.30
CA GLU A 419 7.85 -4.29 38.51
C GLU A 419 7.97 -5.24 37.30
N LYS A 420 7.00 -6.13 37.08
CA LYS A 420 7.04 -7.15 36.01
C LYS A 420 7.18 -6.57 34.60
N TRP A 421 6.80 -5.31 34.39
CA TRP A 421 6.97 -4.62 33.11
C TRP A 421 8.45 -4.50 32.68
N GLN A 422 9.41 -4.64 33.60
CA GLN A 422 10.84 -4.65 33.30
C GLN A 422 11.30 -5.95 32.63
N THR A 423 10.78 -7.08 33.10
CA THR A 423 11.29 -8.43 32.74
C THR A 423 10.32 -9.25 31.89
N GLY A 424 9.03 -8.96 31.95
CA GLY A 424 7.95 -9.68 31.28
C GLY A 424 6.67 -9.69 32.11
N CYS A 425 5.57 -9.16 31.57
CA CYS A 425 4.26 -9.25 32.22
C CYS A 425 3.70 -10.68 32.20
N GLY A 426 2.72 -10.95 33.07
CA GLY A 426 2.11 -12.28 33.26
C GLY A 426 1.69 -12.48 34.72
N ASN A 427 0.63 -13.24 34.99
CA ASN A 427 0.01 -13.38 36.31
C ASN A 427 -0.24 -11.99 36.92
N CYS A 428 -1.04 -11.18 36.22
CA CYS A 428 -1.30 -9.80 36.57
C CYS A 428 -2.15 -9.72 37.85
N PRO A 429 -1.71 -8.97 38.87
CA PRO A 429 -2.43 -8.88 40.15
C PRO A 429 -3.68 -8.00 40.09
N ASP A 430 -3.86 -7.20 39.04
CA ASP A 430 -4.86 -6.14 38.99
C ASP A 430 -5.38 -5.93 37.54
N LEU A 431 -6.24 -6.86 37.10
CA LEU A 431 -6.82 -6.87 35.75
C LEU A 431 -7.83 -5.73 35.52
N GLU A 432 -8.38 -5.16 36.60
CA GLU A 432 -9.35 -4.06 36.55
C GLU A 432 -8.68 -2.68 36.41
N THR A 433 -7.38 -2.59 36.71
CA THR A 433 -6.61 -1.37 36.47
C THR A 433 -6.66 -0.97 35.00
N TYR A 434 -6.96 0.30 34.76
CA TYR A 434 -7.16 0.82 33.42
C TYR A 434 -5.93 0.66 32.50
N PRO A 435 -6.11 0.24 31.24
CA PRO A 435 -7.34 -0.27 30.64
C PRO A 435 -7.68 -1.68 31.16
N PRO A 436 -8.94 -1.92 31.60
CA PRO A 436 -9.33 -3.19 32.20
C PRO A 436 -9.36 -4.31 31.15
N ILE A 437 -9.02 -5.54 31.57
CA ILE A 437 -9.10 -6.75 30.75
C ILE A 437 -9.87 -7.87 31.47
N THR A 438 -10.51 -8.74 30.71
CA THR A 438 -11.40 -9.80 31.23
C THR A 438 -10.67 -11.10 31.55
N LYS A 439 -9.53 -11.35 30.89
CA LYS A 439 -8.65 -12.52 31.10
C LYS A 439 -7.20 -12.08 31.08
N ASP A 440 -6.35 -12.76 31.84
CA ASP A 440 -4.93 -12.45 31.85
C ASP A 440 -4.23 -12.94 30.56
N ARG A 441 -4.07 -12.04 29.60
CA ARG A 441 -3.23 -12.20 28.40
C ARG A 441 -1.99 -11.32 28.43
N THR A 442 -1.60 -10.86 29.62
CA THR A 442 -0.58 -9.82 29.74
C THR A 442 0.81 -10.26 29.32
N ALA A 443 1.13 -11.56 29.45
CA ALA A 443 2.38 -12.14 28.95
C ALA A 443 2.44 -12.17 27.42
N GLU A 444 1.32 -12.50 26.77
CA GLU A 444 1.21 -12.56 25.31
C GLU A 444 1.29 -11.14 24.72
N MET A 445 0.48 -10.19 25.23
CA MET A 445 0.52 -8.80 24.77
C MET A 445 1.90 -8.12 24.98
N TRP A 446 2.61 -8.45 26.07
CA TRP A 446 3.96 -7.92 26.29
C TRP A 446 4.98 -8.51 25.32
N ARG A 447 4.86 -9.81 24.99
CA ARG A 447 5.67 -10.46 23.96
C ARG A 447 5.42 -9.85 22.58
N ASP A 448 4.15 -9.64 22.22
CA ASP A 448 3.77 -9.05 20.94
C ASP A 448 4.32 -7.62 20.82
N LYS A 449 4.18 -6.79 21.87
CA LYS A 449 4.79 -5.45 21.91
C LYS A 449 6.30 -5.48 21.68
N LYS A 450 7.01 -6.45 22.26
CA LYS A 450 8.46 -6.61 22.05
C LYS A 450 8.79 -6.86 20.58
N ILE A 451 8.00 -7.68 19.90
CA ILE A 451 8.15 -7.95 18.45
C ILE A 451 7.81 -6.69 17.65
N ILE A 452 6.65 -6.10 17.90
CA ILE A 452 6.18 -4.88 17.21
C ILE A 452 7.23 -3.78 17.33
N TYR A 453 7.72 -3.47 18.52
CA TYR A 453 8.69 -2.39 18.72
C TYR A 453 10.04 -2.68 18.10
N LYS A 454 10.46 -3.94 18.00
CA LYS A 454 11.67 -4.31 17.27
C LYS A 454 11.53 -3.97 15.78
N GLU A 455 10.37 -4.25 15.21
CA GLU A 455 10.07 -4.04 13.79
C GLU A 455 9.56 -2.63 13.44
N SER A 456 9.41 -1.75 14.42
CA SER A 456 8.91 -0.38 14.24
C SER A 456 10.03 0.67 14.33
N ASP A 457 10.19 1.53 13.34
CA ASP A 457 11.14 2.65 13.39
C ASP A 457 10.52 3.97 13.91
N PHE A 458 10.72 4.28 15.20
CA PHE A 458 10.26 5.52 15.81
C PHE A 458 11.15 5.99 16.95
N GLU A 459 11.08 7.29 17.24
CA GLU A 459 11.68 7.87 18.43
C GLU A 459 10.63 8.19 19.51
N LEU A 460 11.06 8.34 20.76
CA LEU A 460 10.18 8.55 21.91
C LEU A 460 10.29 9.97 22.46
N ILE A 461 9.17 10.54 22.86
CA ILE A 461 9.11 11.73 23.71
C ILE A 461 8.53 11.33 25.07
N VAL A 462 9.17 11.77 26.14
CA VAL A 462 8.67 11.62 27.51
C VAL A 462 8.59 13.00 28.18
N PRO A 463 7.54 13.27 28.97
CA PRO A 463 7.34 14.59 29.59
C PRO A 463 7.96 14.71 30.98
N SER A 464 8.71 13.70 31.45
CA SER A 464 9.40 13.74 32.75
C SER A 464 10.68 12.88 32.71
N GLN A 465 11.64 13.25 33.55
CA GLN A 465 12.85 12.48 33.77
C GLN A 465 12.54 11.15 34.47
N TRP A 466 11.51 11.11 35.32
CA TRP A 466 10.98 9.90 35.92
C TRP A 466 10.59 8.89 34.84
N LEU A 467 9.74 9.26 33.87
CA LEU A 467 9.32 8.35 32.81
C LEU A 467 10.50 7.97 31.89
N LYS A 468 11.43 8.90 31.64
CA LYS A 468 12.68 8.59 30.92
C LYS A 468 13.48 7.47 31.59
N ASN A 469 13.55 7.47 32.92
CA ASN A 469 14.25 6.45 33.69
C ASN A 469 13.50 5.10 33.67
N ILE A 470 12.16 5.13 33.65
CA ILE A 470 11.33 3.93 33.47
C ILE A 470 11.54 3.31 32.09
N VAL A 471 11.54 4.11 31.01
CA VAL A 471 11.78 3.63 29.63
C VAL A 471 13.13 2.91 29.51
N LYS A 472 14.18 3.41 30.15
CA LYS A 472 15.51 2.76 30.16
C LYS A 472 15.51 1.35 30.76
N LYS A 473 14.51 0.99 31.56
CA LYS A 473 14.37 -0.31 32.22
C LYS A 473 13.33 -1.21 31.55
N SER A 474 12.68 -0.76 30.49
CA SER A 474 11.54 -1.47 29.87
C SER A 474 11.89 -2.08 28.51
N ILE A 475 10.87 -2.65 27.85
CA ILE A 475 10.94 -3.13 26.46
C ILE A 475 11.30 -2.05 25.43
N LEU A 476 11.23 -0.77 25.81
CA LEU A 476 11.55 0.38 24.95
C LEU A 476 12.97 0.93 25.18
N LYS A 477 13.80 0.27 25.99
CA LYS A 477 15.15 0.74 26.39
C LYS A 477 16.07 1.08 25.20
N ASP A 478 15.87 0.42 24.06
CA ASP A 478 16.71 0.56 22.86
C ASP A 478 16.23 1.70 21.93
N LYS A 479 15.08 2.32 22.22
CA LYS A 479 14.58 3.47 21.44
C LYS A 479 15.24 4.76 21.87
N ARG A 480 15.45 5.69 20.93
CA ARG A 480 15.97 7.03 21.24
C ARG A 480 14.90 7.84 21.97
N VAL A 481 15.24 8.44 23.12
CA VAL A 481 14.29 9.13 24.02
C VAL A 481 14.62 10.60 24.22
N HIS A 482 13.66 11.47 23.92
CA HIS A 482 13.69 12.92 24.14
C HIS A 482 12.90 13.32 25.38
N LEU A 483 13.50 14.19 26.20
CA LEU A 483 12.79 14.81 27.32
C LEU A 483 12.19 16.14 26.83
N ILE A 484 10.87 16.19 26.68
CA ILE A 484 10.14 17.42 26.37
C ILE A 484 8.99 17.52 27.37
N TYR A 485 9.16 18.38 28.37
CA TYR A 485 8.13 18.64 29.38
C TYR A 485 6.83 19.12 28.74
N ASN A 486 5.71 18.76 29.37
CA ASN A 486 4.42 19.33 29.04
C ASN A 486 4.44 20.85 29.29
N GLY A 487 3.78 21.61 28.43
CA GLY A 487 3.60 23.05 28.55
C GLY A 487 2.13 23.44 28.63
N ILE A 488 1.86 24.61 29.22
CA ILE A 488 0.51 25.21 29.29
C ILE A 488 0.53 26.65 28.76
N ASP A 489 -0.62 27.15 28.31
CA ASP A 489 -0.75 28.55 27.91
C ASP A 489 -0.77 29.47 29.14
N GLU A 490 0.38 30.08 29.44
CA GLU A 490 0.57 30.95 30.59
C GLU A 490 -0.22 32.28 30.51
N ARG A 491 -0.81 32.59 29.36
CA ARG A 491 -1.67 33.77 29.14
C ARG A 491 -3.10 33.47 29.60
N ILE A 492 -3.53 32.21 29.49
CA ILE A 492 -4.79 31.71 30.04
C ILE A 492 -4.62 31.45 31.54
N TYR A 493 -3.60 30.67 31.90
CA TYR A 493 -3.26 30.32 33.27
C TYR A 493 -2.37 31.37 33.89
N ARG A 494 -3.00 32.42 34.41
CA ARG A 494 -2.34 33.56 35.06
C ARG A 494 -3.10 34.00 36.31
N PRO A 495 -2.45 34.69 37.26
CA PRO A 495 -3.13 35.25 38.41
C PRO A 495 -4.24 36.22 37.98
N LEU A 496 -5.40 36.11 38.61
CA LEU A 496 -6.56 36.99 38.44
C LEU A 496 -6.92 37.64 39.78
N ASP A 497 -7.85 38.60 39.76
CA ASP A 497 -8.36 39.22 41.00
C ASP A 497 -9.11 38.20 41.86
N LYS A 498 -8.40 37.70 42.87
CA LYS A 498 -8.88 36.74 43.86
C LYS A 498 -10.15 37.23 44.60
N HIS A 499 -10.26 38.52 44.90
CA HIS A 499 -11.41 39.06 45.65
C HIS A 499 -12.67 39.06 44.80
N ALA A 500 -12.56 39.53 43.55
CA ALA A 500 -13.68 39.52 42.60
C ALA A 500 -14.20 38.09 42.35
N ILE A 501 -13.29 37.13 42.20
CA ILE A 501 -13.64 35.72 41.98
C ILE A 501 -14.33 35.13 43.20
N ARG A 502 -13.81 35.34 44.41
CA ARG A 502 -14.43 34.84 45.65
C ARG A 502 -15.85 35.34 45.80
N LYS A 503 -16.08 36.64 45.53
CA LYS A 503 -17.43 37.22 45.52
C LYS A 503 -18.36 36.54 44.51
N MET A 504 -17.87 36.31 43.29
CA MET A 504 -18.65 35.68 42.22
C MET A 504 -19.09 34.25 42.55
N PHE A 505 -18.21 33.44 43.14
CA PHE A 505 -18.51 32.04 43.51
C PHE A 505 -19.08 31.89 44.93
N LYS A 506 -19.42 32.99 45.61
CA LYS A 506 -19.89 33.00 47.01
C LYS A 506 -18.92 32.31 47.98
N ILE A 507 -17.62 32.42 47.71
CA ILE A 507 -16.55 31.90 48.57
C ILE A 507 -16.24 32.96 49.63
N PRO A 508 -16.05 32.58 50.92
CA PRO A 508 -15.78 33.54 51.98
C PRO A 508 -14.49 34.36 51.70
N PRO A 509 -14.55 35.71 51.76
CA PRO A 509 -13.43 36.56 51.32
C PRO A 509 -12.19 36.44 52.22
N ASN A 510 -12.38 36.26 53.53
CA ASN A 510 -11.31 36.25 54.54
C ASN A 510 -10.85 34.83 54.93
N ALA A 511 -11.42 33.78 54.34
CA ALA A 511 -11.03 32.41 54.62
C ALA A 511 -9.75 32.01 53.88
N ILE A 512 -9.03 31.05 54.47
CA ILE A 512 -7.94 30.34 53.81
C ILE A 512 -8.55 29.24 52.95
N ILE A 513 -8.43 29.39 51.64
CA ILE A 513 -9.09 28.51 50.67
C ILE A 513 -8.13 27.40 50.24
N ILE A 514 -8.54 26.14 50.49
CA ILE A 514 -7.77 24.95 50.13
C ILE A 514 -8.50 24.24 48.98
N SER A 515 -7.82 24.04 47.85
CA SER A 515 -8.45 23.52 46.62
C SER A 515 -7.88 22.17 46.18
N PHE A 516 -8.72 21.36 45.54
CA PHE A 516 -8.37 20.07 44.92
C PHE A 516 -9.14 19.90 43.61
N VAL A 517 -8.47 19.42 42.55
CA VAL A 517 -9.10 19.14 41.26
C VAL A 517 -8.71 17.77 40.73
N ALA A 518 -9.70 16.96 40.37
CA ALA A 518 -9.50 15.65 39.76
C ALA A 518 -10.72 15.21 38.93
N HIS A 519 -10.49 14.55 37.79
CA HIS A 519 -11.55 13.82 37.10
C HIS A 519 -12.03 12.67 38.01
N GLY A 520 -13.33 12.55 38.26
CA GLY A 520 -13.87 11.64 39.28
C GLY A 520 -13.88 12.20 40.71
N GLY A 521 -13.30 13.38 40.94
CA GLY A 521 -13.36 14.07 42.23
C GLY A 521 -12.76 13.27 43.38
N LEU A 522 -13.45 13.29 44.53
CA LEU A 522 -13.05 12.56 45.74
C LEU A 522 -13.13 11.03 45.61
N ILE A 523 -13.81 10.51 44.57
CA ILE A 523 -14.01 9.06 44.37
C ILE A 523 -12.79 8.43 43.67
N ASP A 524 -12.02 9.22 42.92
CA ASP A 524 -10.82 8.71 42.23
C ASP A 524 -9.72 8.40 43.26
N LYS A 525 -9.57 7.10 43.55
CA LYS A 525 -8.55 6.56 44.46
C LYS A 525 -7.13 6.88 43.99
N ARG A 526 -6.88 6.87 42.68
CA ARG A 526 -5.56 7.18 42.11
C ARG A 526 -5.22 8.65 42.32
N LYS A 527 -6.19 9.55 42.26
CA LYS A 527 -6.00 11.00 42.52
C LYS A 527 -5.96 11.37 43.99
N GLY A 528 -6.21 10.41 44.89
CA GLY A 528 -6.01 10.56 46.33
C GLY A 528 -7.15 11.25 47.07
N GLY A 529 -8.39 11.12 46.59
CA GLY A 529 -9.56 11.75 47.22
C GLY A 529 -9.74 11.45 48.71
N ASN A 530 -9.35 10.26 49.18
CA ASN A 530 -9.37 9.91 50.61
C ASN A 530 -8.45 10.82 51.45
N PHE A 531 -7.27 11.18 50.96
CA PHE A 531 -6.34 12.05 51.66
C PHE A 531 -6.85 13.49 51.73
N ILE A 532 -7.62 13.93 50.73
CA ILE A 532 -8.32 15.23 50.76
C ILE A 532 -9.38 15.25 51.86
N LEU A 533 -10.14 14.15 52.02
CA LEU A 533 -11.13 14.03 53.10
C LEU A 533 -10.48 14.03 54.49
N GLU A 534 -9.32 13.38 54.65
CA GLU A 534 -8.54 13.41 55.90
C GLU A 534 -8.04 14.81 56.22
N ALA A 535 -7.45 15.51 55.24
CA ALA A 535 -7.03 16.89 55.39
C ALA A 535 -8.20 17.82 55.74
N TYR A 536 -9.33 17.67 55.03
CA TYR A 536 -10.55 18.43 55.29
C TYR A 536 -11.03 18.27 56.74
N LYS A 537 -11.11 17.04 57.27
CA LYS A 537 -11.50 16.78 58.66
C LYS A 537 -10.55 17.45 59.65
N TYR A 538 -9.24 17.37 59.41
CA TYR A 538 -8.23 18.00 60.27
C TYR A 538 -8.34 19.52 60.29
N PHE A 539 -8.33 20.16 59.12
CA PHE A 539 -8.30 21.62 59.01
C PHE A 539 -9.61 22.26 59.48
N THR A 540 -10.75 21.67 59.15
CA THR A 540 -12.03 22.21 59.63
C THR A 540 -12.19 22.11 61.15
N ALA A 541 -11.63 21.08 61.79
CA ALA A 541 -11.65 20.95 63.25
C ALA A 541 -10.69 21.93 63.95
N LYS A 542 -9.48 22.14 63.39
CA LYS A 542 -8.42 22.92 64.04
C LYS A 542 -8.40 24.42 63.66
N TYR A 543 -8.81 24.75 62.44
CA TYR A 543 -8.75 26.10 61.88
C TYR A 543 -10.13 26.56 61.40
N PRO A 544 -10.89 27.34 62.20
CA PRO A 544 -12.25 27.72 61.84
C PRO A 544 -12.34 28.54 60.54
N ASN A 545 -11.26 29.26 60.20
CA ASN A 545 -11.18 30.12 59.02
C ASN A 545 -10.74 29.41 57.71
N THR A 546 -10.72 28.07 57.66
CA THR A 546 -10.43 27.34 56.40
C THR A 546 -11.69 26.95 55.65
N PHE A 547 -11.63 26.97 54.32
CA PHE A 547 -12.73 26.56 53.44
C PHE A 547 -12.19 25.73 52.27
N PHE A 548 -12.88 24.64 51.91
CA PHE A 548 -12.42 23.71 50.88
C PHE A 548 -13.17 23.89 49.56
N ILE A 549 -12.46 23.77 48.45
CA ILE A 549 -13.04 23.71 47.10
C ILE A 549 -12.58 22.41 46.44
N CYS A 550 -13.52 21.60 45.97
CA CYS A 550 -13.23 20.42 45.18
C CYS A 550 -13.89 20.54 43.80
N VAL A 551 -13.10 20.44 42.74
CA VAL A 551 -13.61 20.46 41.36
C VAL A 551 -13.44 19.09 40.71
N GLY A 552 -14.52 18.60 40.12
CA GLY A 552 -14.60 17.28 39.51
C GLY A 552 -15.35 16.29 40.40
N GLY A 553 -16.15 15.43 39.77
CA GLY A 553 -17.11 14.54 40.43
C GLY A 553 -18.48 14.55 39.71
N THR A 554 -19.41 13.71 40.15
CA THR A 554 -20.75 13.55 39.57
C THR A 554 -21.87 14.26 40.34
N SER A 555 -21.59 14.86 41.50
CA SER A 555 -22.59 15.53 42.35
C SER A 555 -22.16 16.93 42.80
N ASP A 556 -23.13 17.84 42.88
CA ASP A 556 -22.99 19.17 43.51
C ASP A 556 -23.11 19.15 45.06
N LYS A 557 -23.42 17.99 45.65
CA LYS A 557 -23.67 17.90 47.10
C LYS A 557 -22.38 18.03 47.89
N ALA A 558 -22.20 19.18 48.54
CA ALA A 558 -21.14 19.41 49.48
C ALA A 558 -21.28 18.52 50.73
N PRO A 559 -20.18 18.02 51.31
CA PRO A 559 -20.18 17.33 52.59
C PRO A 559 -20.71 18.18 53.76
N THR A 560 -20.47 19.50 53.75
CA THR A 560 -20.90 20.48 54.79
C THR A 560 -20.90 21.92 54.23
N GLU A 561 -21.25 22.91 55.08
CA GLU A 561 -21.22 24.36 54.77
C GLU A 561 -19.82 24.95 54.51
N ARG A 562 -18.72 24.29 54.92
CA ARG A 562 -17.33 24.76 54.69
C ARG A 562 -16.61 24.05 53.54
N PHE A 563 -17.39 23.48 52.63
CA PHE A 563 -16.91 22.74 51.49
C PHE A 563 -17.75 23.10 50.26
N LEU A 564 -17.09 23.52 49.18
CA LEU A 564 -17.72 23.74 47.89
C LEU A 564 -17.33 22.63 46.93
N GLN A 565 -18.29 21.77 46.61
CA GLN A 565 -18.15 20.72 45.61
C GLN A 565 -18.66 21.24 44.26
N ILE A 566 -17.83 21.17 43.23
CA ILE A 566 -18.14 21.59 41.87
C ILE A 566 -18.01 20.37 40.95
N PRO A 567 -18.99 20.06 40.09
CA PRO A 567 -18.91 18.97 39.13
C PRO A 567 -17.78 19.16 38.14
N PHE A 568 -17.58 18.15 37.29
CA PHE A 568 -16.60 18.25 36.21
C PHE A 568 -16.87 19.45 35.28
N LEU A 569 -15.88 20.32 35.13
CA LEU A 569 -15.95 21.52 34.29
C LEU A 569 -15.22 21.32 32.96
N LEU A 570 -15.91 21.60 31.87
CA LEU A 570 -15.31 21.76 30.53
C LEU A 570 -14.90 23.20 30.23
N ASP A 571 -15.43 24.17 30.99
CA ASP A 571 -15.13 25.59 30.83
C ASP A 571 -13.79 25.94 31.50
N GLU A 572 -12.77 26.11 30.68
CA GLU A 572 -11.41 26.43 31.11
C GLU A 572 -11.31 27.79 31.84
N LYS A 573 -12.13 28.77 31.48
CA LYS A 573 -12.13 30.09 32.15
C LYS A 573 -12.61 29.96 33.59
N LYS A 574 -13.69 29.22 33.81
CA LYS A 574 -14.20 28.94 35.17
C LYS A 574 -13.19 28.15 35.98
N LEU A 575 -12.50 27.19 35.37
CA LEU A 575 -11.46 26.42 36.05
C LEU A 575 -10.29 27.30 36.51
N VAL A 576 -9.80 28.21 35.65
CA VAL A 576 -8.76 29.19 36.02
C VAL A 576 -9.22 30.09 37.16
N GLN A 577 -10.47 30.56 37.13
CA GLN A 577 -11.03 31.36 38.22
C GLN A 577 -11.00 30.58 39.54
N LEU A 578 -11.44 29.31 39.53
CA LEU A 578 -11.44 28.47 40.74
C LEU A 578 -10.04 28.16 41.26
N TYR A 579 -9.05 28.00 40.38
CA TYR A 579 -7.64 27.94 40.80
C TYR A 579 -7.23 29.25 41.49
N CYS A 580 -7.47 30.41 40.88
CA CYS A 580 -7.10 31.72 41.43
C CYS A 580 -7.84 32.06 42.75
N ALA A 581 -8.98 31.44 43.03
CA ALA A 581 -9.70 31.61 44.29
C ALA A 581 -8.94 30.99 45.48
N ALA A 582 -8.11 29.98 45.23
CA ALA A 582 -7.40 29.22 46.24
C ALA A 582 -6.21 29.98 46.86
N ASP A 583 -5.87 29.62 48.10
CA ASP A 583 -4.62 30.00 48.77
C ASP A 583 -3.62 28.86 48.80
N ILE A 584 -4.10 27.61 48.79
CA ILE A 584 -3.28 26.40 48.78
C ILE A 584 -3.96 25.38 47.85
N PHE A 585 -3.18 24.69 47.04
CA PHE A 585 -3.67 23.58 46.22
C PHE A 585 -3.11 22.24 46.71
N LEU A 586 -3.97 21.25 46.85
CA LEU A 586 -3.62 19.90 47.27
C LEU A 586 -3.65 18.95 46.07
N PHE A 587 -2.59 18.17 45.89
CA PHE A 587 -2.51 17.19 44.82
C PHE A 587 -1.93 15.84 45.30
N PRO A 588 -2.66 15.07 46.15
CA PRO A 588 -2.17 13.82 46.75
C PRO A 588 -2.28 12.62 45.79
N THR A 589 -1.87 12.77 44.54
CA THR A 589 -1.96 11.69 43.54
C THR A 589 -1.05 10.51 43.90
N LEU A 590 -1.53 9.28 43.66
CA LEU A 590 -0.78 8.02 43.89
C LEU A 590 -0.09 7.52 42.62
N ALA A 591 -0.57 7.91 41.44
CA ALA A 591 0.11 7.63 40.18
C ALA A 591 -0.15 8.76 39.17
N ASP A 592 0.92 9.40 38.73
CA ASP A 592 0.93 10.41 37.67
C ASP A 592 2.34 10.52 37.08
N ASN A 593 2.44 11.03 35.86
CA ASN A 593 3.71 11.18 35.16
C ASN A 593 4.15 12.64 35.20
N CYS A 594 3.52 13.51 34.40
CA CYS A 594 3.78 14.95 34.36
C CYS A 594 2.43 15.68 34.40
N PRO A 595 1.84 15.86 35.60
CA PRO A 595 0.47 16.32 35.75
C PRO A 595 0.29 17.78 35.30
N LEU A 596 -0.52 18.00 34.26
CA LEU A 596 -0.86 19.34 33.77
C LEU A 596 -1.48 20.23 34.85
N VAL A 597 -2.31 19.67 35.75
CA VAL A 597 -2.99 20.43 36.81
C VAL A 597 -1.98 21.18 37.71
N ILE A 598 -0.80 20.60 37.97
CA ILE A 598 0.24 21.28 38.75
C ILE A 598 0.74 22.52 38.00
N LEU A 599 0.97 22.42 36.70
CA LEU A 599 1.37 23.55 35.87
C LEU A 599 0.27 24.61 35.79
N GLU A 600 -0.99 24.20 35.60
CA GLU A 600 -2.15 25.10 35.55
C GLU A 600 -2.29 25.95 36.82
N VAL A 601 -2.19 25.28 37.97
CA VAL A 601 -2.26 25.91 39.30
C VAL A 601 -1.05 26.79 39.59
N MET A 602 0.14 26.32 39.23
CA MET A 602 1.39 27.09 39.32
C MET A 602 1.31 28.37 38.47
N GLY A 603 0.69 28.31 37.28
CA GLY A 603 0.46 29.48 36.45
C GLY A 603 -0.53 30.48 37.04
N CYS A 604 -1.53 30.00 37.78
CA CYS A 604 -2.44 30.86 38.54
C CYS A 604 -1.80 31.47 39.81
N GLY A 605 -0.54 31.12 40.12
CA GLY A 605 0.21 31.64 41.26
C GLY A 605 -0.27 31.08 42.59
N VAL A 606 -0.58 29.78 42.67
CA VAL A 606 -1.04 29.13 43.90
C VAL A 606 0.00 28.10 44.36
N PRO A 607 0.39 28.12 45.65
CA PRO A 607 1.35 27.16 46.19
C PRO A 607 0.72 25.76 46.32
N ILE A 608 1.54 24.73 46.10
CA ILE A 608 1.07 23.35 45.95
C ILE A 608 1.68 22.44 47.02
N VAL A 609 0.86 21.56 47.58
CA VAL A 609 1.29 20.43 48.42
C VAL A 609 0.91 19.13 47.71
N SER A 610 1.88 18.23 47.53
CA SER A 610 1.69 16.97 46.80
C SER A 610 2.44 15.81 47.43
N PHE A 611 2.21 14.59 46.96
CA PHE A 611 3.03 13.42 47.30
C PHE A 611 4.24 13.30 46.36
N ASN A 612 5.27 12.60 46.84
CA ASN A 612 6.42 12.20 46.03
C ASN A 612 6.02 11.09 45.03
N THR A 613 5.33 11.49 43.96
CA THR A 613 4.74 10.59 42.97
C THR A 613 5.23 10.93 41.57
N GLY A 614 5.81 9.95 40.86
CA GLY A 614 6.21 10.09 39.46
C GLY A 614 7.07 11.33 39.19
N GLY A 615 6.70 12.13 38.19
CA GLY A 615 7.41 13.38 37.84
C GLY A 615 6.99 14.62 38.65
N VAL A 616 6.12 14.49 39.67
CA VAL A 616 5.73 15.62 40.54
C VAL A 616 6.95 16.36 41.14
N PRO A 617 7.98 15.66 41.66
CA PRO A 617 9.17 16.33 42.23
C PRO A 617 10.00 17.13 41.22
N GLU A 618 9.80 16.90 39.92
CA GLU A 618 10.44 17.68 38.87
C GLU A 618 9.72 19.02 38.63
N LEU A 619 8.41 19.03 38.87
CA LEU A 619 7.58 20.22 38.75
C LEU A 619 7.70 21.07 40.01
N ILE A 620 7.55 20.46 41.19
CA ILE A 620 7.57 21.13 42.50
C ILE A 620 8.94 20.95 43.18
N GLU A 621 9.74 22.01 43.23
CA GLU A 621 10.95 22.02 44.06
C GLU A 621 10.57 22.16 45.54
N HIS A 622 10.72 21.06 46.28
CA HIS A 622 10.40 20.99 47.70
C HIS A 622 11.07 22.12 48.49
N GLY A 623 10.27 22.88 49.25
CA GLY A 623 10.74 23.96 50.10
C GLY A 623 11.04 25.28 49.38
N LYS A 624 10.95 25.34 48.04
CA LYS A 624 11.18 26.55 47.25
C LYS A 624 9.91 27.10 46.59
N ILE A 625 9.10 26.23 46.00
CA ILE A 625 7.88 26.63 45.27
C ILE A 625 6.63 25.88 45.73
N GLY A 626 6.79 24.93 46.65
CA GLY A 626 5.75 24.06 47.16
C GLY A 626 6.34 23.00 48.07
N LEU A 627 5.49 22.07 48.52
CA LEU A 627 5.87 21.03 49.47
C LEU A 627 5.51 19.64 48.94
N ILE A 628 6.35 18.66 49.28
CA ILE A 628 6.27 17.28 48.82
C ILE A 628 6.38 16.40 50.05
N ALA A 629 5.31 15.66 50.35
CA ALA A 629 5.29 14.65 51.39
C ALA A 629 5.69 13.29 50.83
N GLY A 630 6.13 12.37 51.69
CA GLY A 630 6.33 10.98 51.33
C GLY A 630 5.05 10.35 50.75
N LEU A 631 5.20 9.43 49.79
CA LEU A 631 4.07 8.76 49.14
C LEU A 631 3.16 8.08 50.19
N LYS A 632 1.84 8.35 50.12
CA LYS A 632 0.81 7.86 51.07
C LYS A 632 1.01 8.34 52.52
N ASN A 633 1.94 9.25 52.82
CA ASN A 633 2.18 9.77 54.17
C ASN A 633 1.21 10.92 54.51
N SER A 634 -0.01 10.58 54.90
CA SER A 634 -1.08 11.55 55.21
C SER A 634 -0.68 12.54 56.33
N LYS A 635 -0.01 12.06 57.38
CA LYS A 635 0.41 12.92 58.52
C LYS A 635 1.37 14.02 58.08
N GLU A 636 2.36 13.67 57.27
CA GLU A 636 3.31 14.63 56.74
C GLU A 636 2.66 15.60 55.76
N PHE A 637 1.77 15.09 54.90
CA PHE A 637 1.00 15.90 53.95
C PHE A 637 0.14 16.96 54.65
N ILE A 638 -0.54 16.58 55.74
CA ILE A 638 -1.31 17.50 56.58
C ILE A 638 -0.39 18.52 57.27
N ARG A 639 0.73 18.07 57.87
CA ARG A 639 1.70 18.97 58.53
C ARG A 639 2.27 20.03 57.57
N MET A 640 2.59 19.64 56.34
CA MET A 640 3.10 20.55 55.30
C MET A 640 2.02 21.54 54.85
N THR A 641 0.78 21.07 54.70
CA THR A 641 -0.36 21.95 54.42
C THR A 641 -0.57 22.95 55.55
N GLU A 642 -0.45 22.50 56.81
CA GLU A 642 -0.61 23.33 58.00
C GLU A 642 0.45 24.42 58.09
N TYR A 643 1.71 24.11 57.76
CA TYR A 643 2.77 25.10 57.64
C TYR A 643 2.40 26.21 56.64
N LEU A 644 1.84 25.85 55.48
CA LEU A 644 1.35 26.84 54.53
C LEU A 644 0.08 27.54 54.98
N VAL A 645 -0.79 26.95 55.80
CA VAL A 645 -1.97 27.64 56.38
C VAL A 645 -1.51 28.73 57.36
N ALA A 646 -0.48 28.44 58.16
CA ALA A 646 0.02 29.36 59.20
C ALA A 646 0.82 30.55 58.63
N ASP A 647 1.54 30.39 57.52
CA ASP A 647 2.47 31.41 57.01
C ASP A 647 2.02 32.01 55.66
N LYS A 648 1.49 33.24 55.70
CA LYS A 648 1.08 33.98 54.50
C LYS A 648 2.27 34.41 53.63
N ALA A 649 3.36 34.86 54.23
CA ALA A 649 4.53 35.34 53.49
C ALA A 649 5.15 34.19 52.69
N LYS A 650 5.20 32.99 53.28
CA LYS A 650 5.68 31.79 52.60
C LYS A 650 4.78 31.37 51.44
N ARG A 651 3.45 31.52 51.57
CA ARG A 651 2.52 31.29 50.45
C ARG A 651 2.82 32.24 49.28
N GLU A 652 3.00 33.53 49.56
CA GLU A 652 3.30 34.55 48.54
C GLU A 652 4.66 34.32 47.87
N GLU A 653 5.68 33.93 48.65
CA GLU A 653 7.00 33.53 48.16
C GLU A 653 6.90 32.34 47.19
N PHE A 654 6.23 31.27 47.61
CA PHE A 654 6.04 30.07 46.77
C PHE A 654 5.20 30.34 45.53
N SER A 655 4.17 31.18 45.64
CA SER A 655 3.37 31.65 44.50
C SER A 655 4.23 32.36 43.46
N ALA A 656 5.07 33.32 43.88
CA ALA A 656 5.92 34.08 42.98
C ALA A 656 7.00 33.19 42.33
N ALA A 657 7.70 32.39 43.13
CA ALA A 657 8.75 31.50 42.65
C ALA A 657 8.21 30.39 41.72
N GLY A 658 7.03 29.84 42.04
CA GLY A 658 6.33 28.88 41.18
C GLY A 658 5.98 29.48 39.82
N ARG A 659 5.39 30.69 39.80
CA ARG A 659 5.06 31.38 38.55
C ARG A 659 6.30 31.67 37.71
N GLU A 660 7.38 32.14 38.33
CA GLU A 660 8.65 32.38 37.65
C GLU A 660 9.19 31.11 36.98
N ARG A 661 9.21 29.98 37.72
CA ARG A 661 9.67 28.69 37.20
C ARG A 661 8.83 28.23 36.00
N LEU A 662 7.50 28.38 36.07
CA LEU A 662 6.60 28.06 34.97
C LEU A 662 6.96 28.84 33.71
N LEU A 663 7.06 30.18 33.82
CA LEU A 663 7.39 31.07 32.71
C LEU A 663 8.75 30.74 32.08
N LYS A 664 9.68 30.23 32.88
CA LYS A 664 11.03 29.86 32.44
C LYS A 664 11.10 28.50 31.75
N THR A 665 10.22 27.54 32.08
CA THR A 665 10.47 26.12 31.79
C THR A 665 9.30 25.35 31.17
N PHE A 666 8.06 25.76 31.46
CA PHE A 666 6.85 24.95 31.22
C PHE A 666 5.78 25.71 30.43
N THR A 667 6.18 26.68 29.61
CA THR A 667 5.24 27.40 28.74
C THR A 667 4.86 26.57 27.52
N LEU A 668 3.68 26.82 26.96
CA LEU A 668 3.20 26.19 25.74
C LEU A 668 4.19 26.42 24.59
N ASP A 669 4.69 27.65 24.45
CA ASP A 669 5.59 28.00 23.36
C ASP A 669 6.91 27.21 23.42
N GLN A 670 7.49 27.03 24.60
CA GLN A 670 8.68 26.20 24.76
C GLN A 670 8.44 24.73 24.43
N MET A 671 7.28 24.18 24.80
CA MET A 671 6.91 22.82 24.43
C MET A 671 6.82 22.69 22.91
N VAL A 672 6.13 23.62 22.25
CA VAL A 672 5.92 23.59 20.79
C VAL A 672 7.23 23.74 20.03
N ASP A 673 8.10 24.69 20.42
CA ASP A 673 9.36 24.95 19.72
C ASP A 673 10.32 23.74 19.79
N LYS A 674 10.35 23.04 20.93
CA LYS A 674 11.10 21.80 21.09
C LYS A 674 10.57 20.67 20.20
N HIS A 675 9.25 20.57 20.04
CA HIS A 675 8.65 19.60 19.12
C HIS A 675 8.98 19.94 17.67
N ILE A 676 8.90 21.21 17.27
CA ILE A 676 9.27 21.64 15.91
C ILE A 676 10.71 21.28 15.59
N THR A 677 11.65 21.61 16.48
CA THR A 677 13.06 21.26 16.32
C THR A 677 13.25 19.76 16.09
N LEU A 678 12.52 18.93 16.84
CA LEU A 678 12.56 17.49 16.68
C LEU A 678 11.94 17.03 15.35
N TYR A 679 10.79 17.58 14.95
CA TYR A 679 10.15 17.22 13.69
C TYR A 679 10.98 17.63 12.47
N GLU A 680 11.62 18.79 12.50
CA GLU A 680 12.53 19.24 11.44
C GLU A 680 13.67 18.24 11.26
N ARG A 681 14.30 17.82 12.37
CA ARG A 681 15.35 16.82 12.36
C ARG A 681 14.87 15.46 11.84
N LEU A 682 13.71 14.99 12.28
CA LEU A 682 13.13 13.71 11.81
C LEU A 682 12.78 13.77 10.32
N ALA A 683 12.20 14.88 9.85
CA ALA A 683 11.89 15.09 8.44
C ALA A 683 13.15 15.22 7.56
N GLU A 684 14.26 15.71 8.11
CA GLU A 684 15.56 15.73 7.44
C GLU A 684 16.24 14.34 7.41
N GLN A 685 16.14 13.56 8.50
CA GLN A 685 16.69 12.21 8.60
C GLN A 685 15.94 11.22 7.69
N GLY A 686 14.60 11.29 7.67
CA GLY A 686 13.77 10.51 6.75
C GLY A 686 14.05 10.78 5.27
N LYS A 687 14.64 11.92 4.93
CA LYS A 687 15.12 12.22 3.56
C LYS A 687 16.49 11.61 3.25
N LYS A 688 17.27 11.22 4.27
CA LYS A 688 18.63 10.65 4.13
C LYS A 688 18.67 9.11 4.21
N GLU A 689 17.70 8.46 4.86
CA GLU A 689 17.76 7.03 5.20
C GLU A 689 16.81 6.11 4.41
N ASN A 690 16.11 6.59 3.38
CA ASN A 690 15.32 5.71 2.51
C ASN A 690 16.22 4.80 1.64
N TYR A 691 16.50 3.62 2.17
CA TYR A 691 16.95 2.38 1.55
C TYR A 691 18.13 2.47 0.55
N VAL A 692 19.34 2.41 1.10
CA VAL A 692 20.53 1.92 0.39
C VAL A 692 20.54 0.40 0.55
N LEU A 693 20.24 -0.35 -0.51
CA LEU A 693 20.69 -1.75 -0.59
C LEU A 693 22.23 -1.75 -0.47
N PRO A 694 22.83 -2.65 0.32
CA PRO A 694 24.28 -2.66 0.52
C PRO A 694 25.00 -2.83 -0.83
N LYS A 695 25.62 -1.75 -1.30
CA LYS A 695 26.51 -1.76 -2.47
C LYS A 695 27.86 -2.35 -2.09
N ASN A 696 27.94 -3.67 -1.93
CA ASN A 696 29.22 -4.35 -2.05
C ASN A 696 29.37 -4.80 -3.51
N LYS A 697 29.96 -3.92 -4.33
CA LYS A 697 30.60 -4.33 -5.59
C LYS A 697 31.80 -5.20 -5.24
N VAL A 698 31.63 -6.51 -5.26
CA VAL A 698 32.75 -7.44 -5.41
C VAL A 698 32.64 -8.01 -6.81
N SER A 699 33.64 -7.73 -7.63
CA SER A 699 33.80 -8.36 -8.95
C SER A 699 33.99 -9.86 -8.77
N LEU A 700 33.23 -10.66 -9.51
CA LEU A 700 33.43 -12.10 -9.60
C LEU A 700 34.83 -12.40 -10.19
N PRO A 701 35.58 -13.37 -9.65
CA PRO A 701 36.60 -14.05 -10.42
C PRO A 701 35.91 -14.76 -11.58
N ALA A 702 36.47 -14.58 -12.78
CA ALA A 702 36.13 -15.39 -13.92
C ALA A 702 36.46 -16.87 -13.63
N THR A 703 35.65 -17.75 -14.20
CA THR A 703 35.85 -19.20 -14.38
C THR A 703 35.97 -20.05 -13.12
N ILE A 704 34.93 -20.87 -12.86
CA ILE A 704 35.09 -22.16 -12.17
C ILE A 704 34.51 -23.24 -13.08
N CYS A 705 35.31 -23.64 -14.06
CA CYS A 705 35.41 -25.05 -14.39
C CYS A 705 36.57 -25.56 -13.55
N ASP A 706 36.31 -26.24 -12.42
CA ASP A 706 37.28 -27.18 -11.86
C ASP A 706 36.68 -28.06 -10.76
N ASN A 707 37.11 -29.31 -10.81
CA ASN A 707 36.62 -30.53 -10.17
C ASN A 707 36.95 -30.58 -8.65
N LYS A 708 36.45 -29.63 -7.84
CA LYS A 708 36.99 -29.37 -6.48
C LYS A 708 36.13 -29.74 -5.26
N TYR A 709 34.92 -30.27 -5.41
CA TYR A 709 34.06 -30.60 -4.26
C TYR A 709 33.78 -32.10 -4.15
N LYS A 710 34.03 -32.68 -2.95
CA LYS A 710 33.73 -34.09 -2.61
C LYS A 710 32.23 -34.42 -2.72
N TYR A 711 31.36 -33.44 -2.46
CA TYR A 711 29.91 -33.59 -2.48
C TYR A 711 29.29 -32.62 -3.49
N LEU A 712 28.31 -33.10 -4.27
CA LEU A 712 27.53 -32.31 -5.21
C LEU A 712 26.37 -31.61 -4.50
N VAL A 713 25.67 -32.34 -3.61
CA VAL A 713 24.49 -31.88 -2.87
C VAL A 713 24.73 -32.02 -1.37
N SER A 714 24.29 -31.05 -0.57
CA SER A 714 24.13 -31.21 0.88
C SER A 714 22.63 -31.18 1.23
N ALA A 715 22.11 -32.29 1.75
CA ALA A 715 20.77 -32.41 2.29
C ALA A 715 20.72 -31.94 3.75
N ILE A 716 19.81 -31.02 4.06
CA ILE A 716 19.61 -30.44 5.38
C ILE A 716 18.44 -31.14 6.07
N VAL A 717 18.72 -31.87 7.15
CA VAL A 717 17.70 -32.59 7.95
C VAL A 717 17.55 -31.90 9.30
N SER A 718 16.56 -31.04 9.46
CA SER A 718 16.21 -30.46 10.76
C SER A 718 15.26 -31.37 11.52
N THR A 719 15.59 -31.73 12.77
CA THR A 719 14.82 -32.69 13.57
C THR A 719 14.52 -32.17 14.98
N TYR A 720 13.29 -32.43 15.46
CA TYR A 720 12.82 -32.19 16.82
C TYR A 720 11.60 -33.08 17.11
N ASN A 721 11.72 -33.98 18.09
CA ASN A 721 10.71 -34.97 18.47
C ASN A 721 10.08 -35.68 17.25
N SER A 722 10.95 -36.24 16.42
CA SER A 722 10.63 -36.91 15.16
C SER A 722 11.28 -38.29 15.06
N GLU A 723 11.50 -38.98 16.18
CA GLU A 723 12.11 -40.33 16.22
C GLU A 723 11.42 -41.29 15.27
N LYS A 724 10.09 -41.22 15.21
CA LYS A 724 9.26 -42.05 14.33
C LYS A 724 9.66 -41.93 12.86
N PHE A 725 10.17 -40.78 12.42
CA PHE A 725 10.33 -40.48 10.99
C PHE A 725 11.78 -40.45 10.51
N ILE A 726 12.73 -40.11 11.39
CA ILE A 726 14.12 -39.82 10.99
C ILE A 726 14.84 -41.01 10.35
N ARG A 727 14.56 -42.25 10.79
CA ARG A 727 15.16 -43.45 10.18
C ARG A 727 14.80 -43.60 8.71
N GLY A 728 13.53 -43.38 8.36
CA GLY A 728 13.06 -43.45 6.98
C GLY A 728 13.71 -42.36 6.11
N CYS A 729 13.78 -41.13 6.63
CA CYS A 729 14.45 -40.01 5.96
C CYS A 729 15.93 -40.32 5.65
N LEU A 730 16.69 -40.82 6.63
CA LEU A 730 18.10 -41.17 6.43
C LEU A 730 18.27 -42.35 5.45
N HIS A 731 17.38 -43.34 5.50
CA HIS A 731 17.39 -44.46 4.56
C HIS A 731 17.18 -44.00 3.11
N ASP A 732 16.20 -43.13 2.86
CA ASP A 732 15.92 -42.60 1.52
C ASP A 732 17.07 -41.77 0.96
N LEU A 733 17.73 -40.97 1.81
CA LEU A 733 18.87 -40.15 1.40
C LEU A 733 20.10 -41.02 1.06
N GLU A 734 20.39 -42.07 1.84
CA GLU A 734 21.51 -42.99 1.57
C GLU A 734 21.24 -43.93 0.38
N ASN A 735 19.99 -44.10 -0.02
CA ASN A 735 19.61 -44.87 -1.22
C ASN A 735 19.44 -43.99 -2.47
N GLN A 736 19.74 -42.69 -2.42
CA GLN A 736 19.72 -41.86 -3.62
C GLN A 736 20.72 -42.38 -4.66
N THR A 737 20.39 -42.29 -5.95
CA THR A 737 21.31 -42.67 -7.04
C THR A 737 22.64 -41.91 -7.01
N ILE A 738 22.67 -40.73 -6.36
CA ILE A 738 23.86 -39.91 -6.12
C ILE A 738 24.37 -39.94 -4.67
N ALA A 739 24.09 -41.01 -3.90
CA ALA A 739 24.48 -41.12 -2.49
C ALA A 739 25.99 -40.91 -2.25
N ASP A 740 26.86 -41.35 -3.17
CA ASP A 740 28.32 -41.15 -3.11
C ASP A 740 28.75 -39.68 -3.21
N LYS A 741 27.88 -38.82 -3.78
CA LYS A 741 28.05 -37.37 -3.93
C LYS A 741 27.14 -36.56 -3.00
N LEU A 742 26.40 -37.21 -2.10
CA LEU A 742 25.49 -36.57 -1.16
C LEU A 742 26.13 -36.42 0.21
N GLU A 743 26.05 -35.23 0.78
CA GLU A 743 26.28 -34.98 2.21
C GLU A 743 24.94 -34.84 2.93
N ILE A 744 24.79 -35.45 4.11
CA ILE A 744 23.59 -35.30 4.94
C ILE A 744 23.98 -34.56 6.21
N ILE A 745 23.28 -33.46 6.51
CA ILE A 745 23.54 -32.62 7.68
C ILE A 745 22.31 -32.64 8.57
N VAL A 746 22.39 -33.38 9.66
CA VAL A 746 21.31 -33.50 10.64
C VAL A 746 21.50 -32.47 11.73
N VAL A 747 20.53 -31.57 11.89
CA VAL A 747 20.48 -30.58 12.96
C VAL A 747 19.36 -30.94 13.94
N ASN A 748 19.74 -31.52 15.07
CA ASN A 748 18.86 -31.85 16.18
C ASN A 748 18.68 -30.65 17.11
N SER A 749 17.48 -30.07 17.07
CA SER A 749 17.17 -28.81 17.75
C SER A 749 16.71 -29.04 19.20
N GLY A 750 17.53 -29.72 20.01
CA GLY A 750 17.20 -30.01 21.42
C GLY A 750 16.09 -31.05 21.61
N SER A 751 16.00 -32.02 20.71
CA SER A 751 15.02 -33.11 20.79
C SER A 751 15.20 -33.93 22.08
N GLN A 752 14.08 -34.47 22.58
CA GLN A 752 14.05 -35.33 23.78
C GLN A 752 13.85 -36.82 23.46
N GLU A 753 13.66 -37.16 22.19
CA GLU A 753 13.45 -38.53 21.72
C GLU A 753 14.78 -39.19 21.28
N ASN A 754 14.70 -40.38 20.68
CA ASN A 754 15.87 -41.21 20.39
C ASN A 754 16.58 -40.90 19.05
N GLU A 755 16.42 -39.70 18.47
CA GLU A 755 16.98 -39.39 17.14
C GLU A 755 18.52 -39.44 17.12
N GLU A 756 19.17 -39.05 18.22
CA GLU A 756 20.64 -39.07 18.32
C GLU A 756 21.20 -40.48 18.15
N ALA A 757 20.59 -41.49 18.79
CA ALA A 757 21.03 -42.88 18.66
C ALA A 757 20.84 -43.40 17.23
N ILE A 758 19.72 -43.04 16.57
CA ILE A 758 19.45 -43.42 15.18
C ILE A 758 20.49 -42.80 14.25
N VAL A 759 20.81 -41.50 14.40
CA VAL A 759 21.81 -40.83 13.57
C VAL A 759 23.20 -41.45 13.77
N HIS A 760 23.59 -41.77 15.00
CA HIS A 760 24.87 -42.42 15.27
C HIS A 760 24.98 -43.83 14.67
N GLU A 761 23.88 -44.60 14.64
CA GLU A 761 23.84 -45.89 13.93
C GLU A 761 24.18 -45.72 12.45
N TYR A 762 23.63 -44.70 11.80
CA TYR A 762 23.92 -44.41 10.39
C TYR A 762 25.33 -43.86 10.19
N GLN A 763 25.86 -43.03 11.10
CA GLN A 763 27.25 -42.55 11.04
C GLN A 763 28.29 -43.67 11.13
N GLN A 764 27.97 -44.80 11.78
CA GLN A 764 28.85 -45.99 11.80
C GLN A 764 28.91 -46.69 10.44
N LYS A 765 27.86 -46.56 9.62
CA LYS A 765 27.73 -47.19 8.30
C LYS A 765 28.13 -46.26 7.15
N HIS A 766 27.94 -44.95 7.33
CA HIS A 766 28.05 -43.94 6.28
C HIS A 766 28.89 -42.73 6.76
N ASN A 767 29.89 -42.34 5.96
CA ASN A 767 30.88 -41.31 6.34
C ASN A 767 30.54 -39.88 5.86
N ASN A 768 29.38 -39.72 5.23
CA ASN A 768 28.84 -38.49 4.63
C ASN A 768 27.80 -37.79 5.53
N ILE A 769 27.55 -38.28 6.74
CA ILE A 769 26.58 -37.74 7.69
C ILE A 769 27.26 -36.85 8.75
N VAL A 770 26.86 -35.58 8.79
CA VAL A 770 27.25 -34.59 9.80
C VAL A 770 26.10 -34.42 10.79
N TYR A 771 26.37 -34.61 12.08
CA TYR A 771 25.39 -34.44 13.15
C TYR A 771 25.70 -33.23 14.01
N ILE A 772 24.69 -32.37 14.23
CA ILE A 772 24.77 -31.18 15.08
C ILE A 772 23.59 -31.20 16.05
N LYS A 773 23.87 -31.11 17.35
CA LYS A 773 22.84 -31.04 18.39
C LYS A 773 22.91 -29.71 19.13
N THR A 774 21.76 -29.07 19.37
CA THR A 774 21.65 -27.89 20.24
C THR A 774 21.09 -28.26 21.61
N GLU A 775 21.47 -27.49 22.65
CA GLU A 775 20.97 -27.72 24.02
C GLU A 775 19.50 -27.33 24.20
N GLN A 776 19.03 -26.32 23.47
CA GLN A 776 17.67 -25.79 23.54
C GLN A 776 16.99 -25.86 22.18
N ARG A 777 15.65 -25.85 22.19
CA ARG A 777 14.83 -25.80 20.98
C ARG A 777 15.05 -24.49 20.23
N GLU A 778 15.49 -24.61 18.98
CA GLU A 778 15.57 -23.50 18.02
C GLU A 778 14.51 -23.61 16.93
N GLY A 779 14.27 -22.51 16.21
CA GLY A 779 13.35 -22.47 15.07
C GLY A 779 13.94 -23.18 13.84
N ILE A 780 13.07 -23.64 12.94
CA ILE A 780 13.48 -24.42 11.76
C ILE A 780 14.51 -23.68 10.87
N TYR A 781 14.31 -22.39 10.62
CA TYR A 781 15.22 -21.59 9.81
C TYR A 781 16.55 -21.31 10.50
N ALA A 782 16.59 -21.25 11.83
CA ALA A 782 17.85 -21.20 12.59
C ALA A 782 18.66 -22.49 12.40
N ALA A 783 17.98 -23.64 12.47
CA ALA A 783 18.58 -24.94 12.22
C ALA A 783 19.10 -25.07 10.78
N TRP A 784 18.32 -24.62 9.78
CA TRP A 784 18.75 -24.60 8.38
C TRP A 784 19.98 -23.71 8.18
N ASN A 785 19.97 -22.50 8.73
CA ASN A 785 21.11 -21.58 8.67
C ASN A 785 22.38 -22.18 9.28
N ARG A 786 22.24 -22.99 10.33
CA ARG A 786 23.35 -23.74 10.95
C ARG A 786 23.90 -24.81 10.01
N ALA A 787 23.02 -25.58 9.38
CA ALA A 787 23.42 -26.59 8.39
C ALA A 787 24.12 -25.96 7.18
N ILE A 788 23.58 -24.87 6.62
CA ILE A 788 24.13 -24.17 5.45
C ILE A 788 25.57 -23.71 5.69
N LYS A 789 25.88 -23.25 6.92
CA LYS A 789 27.22 -22.77 7.29
C LYS A 789 28.27 -23.87 7.26
N VAL A 790 27.89 -25.11 7.57
CA VAL A 790 28.81 -26.26 7.58
C VAL A 790 28.76 -27.08 6.29
N ALA A 791 27.73 -26.88 5.46
CA ALA A 791 27.52 -27.62 4.22
C ALA A 791 28.73 -27.54 3.28
N ARG A 792 29.04 -28.62 2.58
CA ARG A 792 30.18 -28.72 1.65
C ARG A 792 29.75 -28.94 0.19
N GLY A 793 28.47 -29.21 -0.05
CA GLY A 793 27.88 -29.39 -1.37
C GLY A 793 27.80 -28.10 -2.19
N THR A 794 27.69 -28.26 -3.51
CA THR A 794 27.47 -27.17 -4.47
C THR A 794 26.01 -26.70 -4.43
N PHE A 795 25.09 -27.66 -4.31
CA PHE A 795 23.66 -27.43 -4.14
C PHE A 795 23.21 -27.80 -2.72
N LEU A 796 22.12 -27.19 -2.29
CA LEU A 796 21.45 -27.45 -1.03
C LEU A 796 20.03 -27.92 -1.32
N THR A 797 19.53 -28.84 -0.48
CA THR A 797 18.12 -29.22 -0.44
C THR A 797 17.72 -29.41 1.03
N ASN A 798 16.48 -29.11 1.39
CA ASN A 798 15.94 -29.50 2.69
C ASN A 798 15.29 -30.88 2.58
N ALA A 799 15.48 -31.70 3.61
CA ALA A 799 14.88 -33.01 3.75
C ALA A 799 14.19 -33.07 5.11
N ASN A 800 12.90 -32.73 5.13
CA ASN A 800 12.08 -32.83 6.33
C ASN A 800 12.00 -34.30 6.77
N THR A 801 12.02 -34.54 8.08
CA THR A 801 12.13 -35.92 8.60
C THR A 801 10.94 -36.80 8.21
N ASP A 802 9.76 -36.20 8.05
CA ASP A 802 8.49 -36.83 7.72
C ASP A 802 8.19 -36.86 6.20
N ASP A 803 8.94 -36.13 5.38
CA ASP A 803 8.87 -36.18 3.92
C ASP A 803 9.85 -37.24 3.35
N ARG A 804 9.63 -37.66 2.11
CA ARG A 804 10.39 -38.72 1.43
C ARG A 804 10.74 -38.32 0.01
N HIS A 805 11.80 -38.89 -0.54
CA HIS A 805 12.28 -38.57 -1.90
C HIS A 805 12.22 -39.81 -2.79
N ARG A 806 11.96 -39.63 -4.09
CA ARG A 806 12.16 -40.70 -5.08
C ARG A 806 13.65 -41.04 -5.15
N GLU A 807 14.01 -42.28 -5.47
CA GLU A 807 15.40 -42.77 -5.43
C GLU A 807 16.39 -41.99 -6.30
N ASP A 808 15.93 -41.35 -7.37
CA ASP A 808 16.70 -40.56 -8.34
C ASP A 808 16.40 -39.05 -8.25
N ALA A 809 15.62 -38.60 -7.25
CA ALA A 809 15.13 -37.23 -7.16
C ALA A 809 16.25 -36.19 -7.09
N LEU A 810 17.23 -36.41 -6.21
CA LEU A 810 18.31 -35.43 -6.01
C LEU A 810 19.28 -35.40 -7.21
N GLU A 811 19.41 -36.51 -7.94
CA GLU A 811 20.18 -36.57 -9.18
C GLU A 811 19.56 -35.69 -10.25
N ILE A 812 18.26 -35.91 -10.55
CA ILE A 812 17.52 -35.15 -11.56
C ILE A 812 17.54 -33.65 -11.26
N MET A 813 17.33 -33.28 -9.99
CA MET A 813 17.39 -31.87 -9.57
C MET A 813 18.80 -31.26 -9.75
N ALA A 814 19.85 -31.98 -9.34
CA ALA A 814 21.22 -31.51 -9.45
C ALA A 814 21.67 -31.38 -10.91
N GLU A 815 21.36 -32.37 -11.75
CA GLU A 815 21.62 -32.33 -13.19
C GLU A 815 20.87 -31.18 -13.88
N THR A 816 19.62 -30.93 -13.48
CA THR A 816 18.85 -29.80 -13.99
C THR A 816 19.51 -28.47 -13.65
N LEU A 817 20.01 -28.28 -12.41
CA LEU A 817 20.75 -27.09 -12.03
C LEU A 817 22.10 -26.99 -12.76
N LEU A 818 22.82 -28.10 -12.99
CA LEU A 818 24.08 -28.08 -13.74
C LEU A 818 23.85 -27.67 -15.20
N ALA A 819 22.79 -28.18 -15.83
CA ALA A 819 22.43 -27.87 -17.21
C ALA A 819 21.90 -26.45 -17.41
N ASN A 820 21.46 -25.76 -16.34
CA ASN A 820 20.83 -24.44 -16.41
C ASN A 820 21.54 -23.44 -15.46
N PRO A 821 22.68 -22.83 -15.86
CA PRO A 821 23.46 -21.93 -15.01
C PRO A 821 22.73 -20.66 -14.54
N ASP A 822 21.74 -20.19 -15.29
CA ASP A 822 20.88 -19.03 -14.98
C ASP A 822 19.73 -19.38 -14.02
N VAL A 823 19.51 -20.67 -13.74
CA VAL A 823 18.53 -21.14 -12.76
C VAL A 823 19.17 -21.20 -11.38
N ALA A 824 18.54 -20.54 -10.41
CA ALA A 824 18.97 -20.51 -9.01
C ALA A 824 18.42 -21.68 -8.19
N LEU A 825 17.23 -22.14 -8.53
CA LEU A 825 16.44 -23.09 -7.77
C LEU A 825 15.62 -23.97 -8.71
N VAL A 826 15.51 -25.25 -8.37
CA VAL A 826 14.61 -26.22 -9.01
C VAL A 826 13.67 -26.85 -7.99
N TYR A 827 12.50 -27.26 -8.45
CA TYR A 827 11.49 -27.96 -7.64
C TYR A 827 10.69 -28.92 -8.51
N GLY A 828 10.21 -30.03 -7.92
CA GLY A 828 9.42 -31.04 -8.62
C GLY A 828 7.99 -31.13 -8.11
N ASP A 829 7.17 -31.93 -8.80
CA ASP A 829 5.84 -32.33 -8.32
C ASP A 829 5.97 -33.18 -7.04
N GLN A 830 4.93 -33.19 -6.21
CA GLN A 830 4.90 -33.92 -4.94
C GLN A 830 3.66 -34.81 -4.83
N ILE A 831 3.80 -35.97 -4.21
CA ILE A 831 2.67 -36.81 -3.81
C ILE A 831 2.39 -36.52 -2.34
N CYS A 832 1.18 -36.10 -1.97
CA CYS A 832 0.82 -35.98 -0.55
C CYS A 832 0.31 -37.32 -0.04
N THR A 833 0.74 -37.73 1.14
CA THR A 833 0.30 -38.97 1.80
C THR A 833 -0.14 -38.73 3.24
N ASP A 834 -1.16 -39.44 3.68
CA ASP A 834 -1.57 -39.55 5.08
C ASP A 834 -0.92 -40.75 5.78
N THR A 835 -0.12 -41.55 5.06
CA THR A 835 0.57 -42.72 5.58
C THR A 835 1.83 -42.29 6.32
N PRO A 836 1.89 -42.38 7.66
CA PRO A 836 3.10 -42.03 8.39
C PRO A 836 4.22 -42.98 7.99
N ASN A 837 5.39 -42.47 7.61
CA ASN A 837 6.49 -43.27 7.03
C ASN A 837 6.14 -44.02 5.74
N GLY A 838 5.19 -43.51 4.94
CA GLY A 838 5.03 -43.99 3.57
C GLY A 838 6.35 -43.93 2.79
N THR A 839 6.50 -44.75 1.77
CA THR A 839 7.64 -44.70 0.84
C THR A 839 7.10 -44.45 -0.57
N PHE A 840 7.95 -44.01 -1.49
CA PHE A 840 7.53 -43.83 -2.90
C PHE A 840 6.90 -45.10 -3.49
N ALA A 841 7.39 -46.28 -3.13
CA ALA A 841 6.84 -47.57 -3.58
C ALA A 841 5.58 -48.02 -2.83
N ASN A 842 5.39 -47.59 -1.58
CA ASN A 842 4.29 -48.03 -0.72
C ASN A 842 3.78 -46.86 0.15
N HIS A 843 2.71 -46.22 -0.33
CA HIS A 843 2.02 -45.11 0.33
C HIS A 843 0.55 -45.10 -0.09
N HIS A 844 -0.29 -44.42 0.70
CA HIS A 844 -1.62 -44.00 0.27
C HIS A 844 -1.55 -42.54 -0.17
N ALA A 845 -1.71 -42.29 -1.47
CA ALA A 845 -1.73 -40.94 -2.03
C ALA A 845 -3.07 -40.28 -1.75
N ILE A 846 -3.07 -39.19 -0.97
CA ILE A 846 -4.25 -38.34 -0.76
C ILE A 846 -4.33 -37.21 -1.78
N GLU A 847 -3.18 -36.79 -2.34
CA GLU A 847 -3.11 -35.75 -3.37
C GLU A 847 -1.92 -36.00 -4.30
N MET A 848 -2.08 -35.66 -5.58
CA MET A 848 -0.98 -35.60 -6.56
C MET A 848 -0.70 -34.13 -6.86
N ALA A 849 0.09 -33.48 -6.00
CA ALA A 849 0.34 -32.05 -6.03
C ALA A 849 1.31 -31.68 -7.17
N ARG A 850 0.74 -31.40 -8.34
CA ARG A 850 1.47 -30.82 -9.47
C ARG A 850 1.82 -29.36 -9.19
N ARG A 851 3.09 -29.00 -9.29
CA ARG A 851 3.57 -27.64 -9.05
C ARG A 851 3.48 -26.83 -10.33
N ALA A 852 3.20 -25.54 -10.16
CA ALA A 852 3.05 -24.65 -11.28
C ALA A 852 4.42 -24.11 -11.73
N GLU A 853 4.54 -23.75 -13.00
CA GLU A 853 5.71 -23.05 -13.52
C GLU A 853 5.99 -21.75 -12.75
N TYR A 854 7.26 -21.38 -12.65
CA TYR A 854 7.68 -20.21 -11.91
C TYR A 854 7.34 -18.92 -12.67
N SER A 855 6.68 -18.00 -11.97
CA SER A 855 6.72 -16.57 -12.28
C SER A 855 6.93 -15.79 -10.99
N HIS A 856 7.54 -14.60 -11.09
CA HIS A 856 7.75 -13.74 -9.94
C HIS A 856 6.41 -13.34 -9.31
N GLU A 857 5.41 -13.06 -10.16
CA GLU A 857 4.05 -12.71 -9.77
C GLU A 857 3.42 -13.84 -8.97
N ARG A 858 3.46 -15.08 -9.47
CA ARG A 858 2.92 -16.24 -8.76
C ARG A 858 3.59 -16.43 -7.40
N LEU A 859 4.92 -16.33 -7.38
CA LEU A 859 5.67 -16.38 -6.13
C LEU A 859 5.28 -15.23 -5.19
N LEU A 860 4.97 -14.03 -5.69
CA LEU A 860 4.53 -12.88 -4.88
C LEU A 860 3.16 -13.12 -4.22
N PHE A 861 2.29 -13.94 -4.83
CA PHE A 861 0.98 -14.31 -4.28
C PHE A 861 1.02 -15.52 -3.32
N GLY A 862 1.94 -16.44 -3.52
CA GLY A 862 2.11 -17.61 -2.65
C GLY A 862 3.33 -18.45 -3.00
N CYS A 863 3.81 -19.26 -2.06
CA CYS A 863 4.98 -20.11 -2.31
C CYS A 863 4.62 -21.25 -3.27
N CYS A 864 5.06 -21.15 -4.53
CA CYS A 864 4.82 -22.15 -5.59
C CYS A 864 5.90 -23.24 -5.69
N VAL A 865 6.91 -23.19 -4.82
CA VAL A 865 8.15 -23.98 -4.90
C VAL A 865 8.05 -25.37 -4.22
N GLY A 866 6.98 -25.61 -3.44
CA GLY A 866 6.80 -26.89 -2.72
C GLY A 866 7.76 -27.07 -1.54
N SER A 867 7.66 -28.20 -0.82
CA SER A 867 8.41 -28.42 0.43
C SER A 867 9.82 -29.01 0.25
N GLN A 868 10.20 -29.41 -0.97
CA GLN A 868 11.48 -30.10 -1.26
C GLN A 868 12.25 -29.48 -2.44
N PRO A 869 12.55 -28.17 -2.45
CA PRO A 869 13.37 -27.57 -3.50
C PRO A 869 14.86 -27.85 -3.37
N MET A 870 15.59 -27.75 -4.48
CA MET A 870 17.05 -27.71 -4.51
C MET A 870 17.54 -26.37 -5.06
N TRP A 871 18.51 -25.74 -4.40
CA TRP A 871 19.05 -24.43 -4.79
C TRP A 871 20.56 -24.34 -4.67
N ARG A 872 21.14 -23.32 -5.31
CA ARG A 872 22.59 -23.08 -5.28
C ARG A 872 23.04 -22.56 -3.92
N LYS A 873 24.04 -23.22 -3.31
CA LYS A 873 24.63 -22.78 -2.03
C LYS A 873 25.20 -21.35 -2.12
N SER A 874 25.77 -20.98 -3.27
CA SER A 874 26.39 -19.66 -3.48
C SER A 874 25.44 -18.48 -3.24
N LEU A 875 24.12 -18.69 -3.37
CA LEU A 875 23.11 -17.65 -3.11
C LEU A 875 23.18 -17.12 -1.69
N HIS A 876 23.57 -17.93 -0.69
CA HIS A 876 23.69 -17.47 0.69
C HIS A 876 24.88 -16.53 0.93
N THR A 877 25.86 -16.51 0.03
CA THR A 877 26.94 -15.52 0.06
C THR A 877 26.48 -14.18 -0.52
N GLU A 878 25.54 -14.21 -1.47
CA GLU A 878 25.03 -13.03 -2.17
C GLU A 878 23.83 -12.37 -1.47
N LEU A 879 22.86 -13.18 -1.03
CA LEU A 879 21.55 -12.74 -0.54
C LEU A 879 21.37 -12.92 0.98
N GLY A 880 22.37 -13.51 1.64
CA GLY A 880 22.33 -13.84 3.06
C GLY A 880 21.58 -15.14 3.37
N TYR A 881 21.32 -15.34 4.67
CA TYR A 881 20.69 -16.54 5.21
C TYR A 881 19.15 -16.41 5.28
N PHE A 882 18.45 -17.49 5.64
CA PHE A 882 17.01 -17.42 5.93
C PHE A 882 16.76 -16.50 7.13
N ASP A 883 15.63 -15.78 7.14
CA ASP A 883 15.21 -14.95 8.27
C ASP A 883 14.72 -15.85 9.40
N ASP A 884 15.58 -16.08 10.40
CA ASP A 884 15.31 -17.00 11.51
C ASP A 884 14.34 -16.46 12.57
N THR A 885 13.83 -15.24 12.36
CA THR A 885 12.72 -14.68 13.15
C THR A 885 11.35 -15.16 12.67
N LEU A 886 11.27 -15.67 11.43
CA LEU A 886 10.07 -16.27 10.86
C LEU A 886 9.95 -17.73 11.32
N THR A 887 8.72 -18.22 11.40
CA THR A 887 8.40 -19.57 11.89
C THR A 887 7.93 -20.49 10.78
N CYS A 888 7.26 -19.98 9.76
CA CYS A 888 6.77 -20.77 8.64
C CYS A 888 7.02 -20.14 7.27
N ALA A 889 7.24 -18.83 7.15
CA ALA A 889 7.39 -18.16 5.84
C ALA A 889 8.84 -17.78 5.47
N GLY A 890 9.84 -18.30 6.18
CA GLY A 890 11.25 -17.99 5.95
C GLY A 890 11.77 -18.46 4.60
N ASP A 891 11.30 -19.62 4.13
CA ASP A 891 11.56 -20.14 2.79
C ASP A 891 11.02 -19.21 1.72
N TRP A 892 9.74 -18.81 1.85
CA TRP A 892 9.06 -17.92 0.93
C TRP A 892 9.72 -16.54 0.85
N ASP A 893 10.11 -15.97 2.00
CA ASP A 893 10.92 -14.74 2.04
C ASP A 893 12.22 -14.88 1.23
N PHE A 894 12.94 -15.98 1.42
CA PHE A 894 14.21 -16.20 0.73
C PHE A 894 14.01 -16.40 -0.78
N TRP A 895 12.99 -17.15 -1.19
CA TRP A 895 12.63 -17.30 -2.60
C TRP A 895 12.28 -15.95 -3.24
N LEU A 896 11.50 -15.11 -2.55
CA LEU A 896 11.19 -13.77 -3.03
C LEU A 896 12.44 -12.90 -3.17
N ARG A 897 13.39 -12.97 -2.22
CA ARG A 897 14.70 -12.30 -2.36
C ARG A 897 15.48 -12.73 -3.60
N ILE A 898 15.45 -14.01 -3.96
CA ILE A 898 16.09 -14.47 -5.20
C ILE A 898 15.33 -13.90 -6.41
N SER A 899 14.00 -13.95 -6.41
CA SER A 899 13.16 -13.53 -7.53
C SER A 899 13.34 -12.06 -7.92
N ILE A 900 13.51 -11.16 -6.94
CA ILE A 900 13.67 -9.71 -7.17
C ILE A 900 15.04 -9.33 -7.74
N SER A 901 16.02 -10.24 -7.70
CA SER A 901 17.38 -9.96 -8.19
C SER A 901 17.45 -9.77 -9.71
N SER A 902 16.38 -10.10 -10.46
CA SER A 902 16.28 -10.10 -11.94
C SER A 902 17.31 -10.99 -12.67
N ARG A 903 18.24 -11.60 -11.94
CA ARG A 903 19.39 -12.35 -12.43
C ARG A 903 19.12 -13.84 -12.57
N TYR A 904 18.21 -14.35 -11.76
CA TYR A 904 18.00 -15.79 -11.59
C TYR A 904 16.56 -16.18 -11.89
N LYS A 905 16.40 -17.32 -12.56
CA LYS A 905 15.10 -17.98 -12.77
C LYS A 905 14.95 -19.16 -11.81
N PHE A 906 13.71 -19.59 -11.57
CA PHE A 906 13.46 -20.93 -11.03
C PHE A 906 12.99 -21.82 -12.17
N LYS A 907 13.13 -23.13 -11.99
CA LYS A 907 12.69 -24.10 -12.99
C LYS A 907 11.94 -25.24 -12.32
N HIS A 908 10.72 -25.44 -12.78
CA HIS A 908 9.89 -26.57 -12.38
C HIS A 908 10.31 -27.82 -13.17
N ILE A 909 10.29 -28.98 -12.49
CA ILE A 909 10.54 -30.30 -13.06
C ILE A 909 9.21 -31.06 -12.97
N PRO A 910 8.49 -31.31 -14.08
CA PRO A 910 7.14 -31.89 -14.08
C PRO A 910 7.14 -33.41 -13.82
N GLU A 911 7.84 -33.82 -12.76
CA GLU A 911 7.96 -35.18 -12.28
C GLU A 911 7.70 -35.23 -10.77
N PHE A 912 7.02 -36.27 -10.31
CA PHE A 912 6.84 -36.52 -8.89
C PHE A 912 8.16 -37.00 -8.29
N LEU A 913 8.89 -36.08 -7.65
CA LEU A 913 10.21 -36.32 -7.05
C LEU A 913 10.13 -36.41 -5.51
N GLY A 914 9.05 -35.88 -4.94
CA GLY A 914 8.83 -35.81 -3.49
C GLY A 914 7.55 -36.51 -3.04
N LEU A 915 7.56 -37.04 -1.83
CA LEU A 915 6.39 -37.57 -1.13
C LEU A 915 6.25 -36.81 0.19
N TYR A 916 5.24 -35.95 0.28
CA TYR A 916 4.96 -35.05 1.39
C TYR A 916 3.98 -35.69 2.37
N TYR A 917 4.30 -35.70 3.67
CA TYR A 917 3.40 -36.26 4.68
C TYR A 917 2.44 -35.18 5.22
N TYR A 918 1.13 -35.37 4.99
CA TYR A 918 0.12 -34.46 5.50
C TYR A 918 -0.12 -34.68 7.00
N ASN A 919 0.41 -33.77 7.81
CA ASN A 919 0.26 -33.77 9.27
C ASN A 919 -0.67 -32.64 9.73
N GLU A 920 -1.87 -32.98 10.20
CA GLU A 920 -2.87 -32.03 10.73
C GLU A 920 -2.35 -31.18 11.90
N ASN A 921 -1.37 -31.69 12.66
CA ASN A 921 -0.74 -31.01 13.79
C ASN A 921 0.62 -30.37 13.43
N GLY A 922 1.01 -30.37 12.15
CA GLY A 922 2.26 -29.81 11.65
C GLY A 922 2.39 -28.31 11.88
N ILE A 923 3.60 -27.76 11.81
CA ILE A 923 3.89 -26.33 12.04
C ILE A 923 3.09 -25.43 11.07
N GLU A 924 2.90 -25.89 9.83
CA GLU A 924 2.09 -25.23 8.81
C GLU A 924 0.59 -25.15 9.17
N HIS A 925 0.08 -26.17 9.88
CA HIS A 925 -1.36 -26.34 10.16
C HIS A 925 -1.78 -25.94 11.59
N GLY A 926 -0.88 -26.02 12.57
CA GLY A 926 -1.16 -25.89 14.00
C GLY A 926 -1.36 -24.47 14.53
N ARG A 927 -1.02 -23.42 13.76
CA ARG A 927 -1.15 -22.00 14.16
C ARG A 927 -1.59 -21.09 13.01
N LYS A 928 -2.76 -21.38 12.42
CA LYS A 928 -3.33 -20.71 11.23
C LYS A 928 -3.22 -19.17 11.23
N ILE A 929 -3.37 -18.49 12.36
CA ILE A 929 -3.28 -17.01 12.42
C ILE A 929 -1.84 -16.51 12.29
N HIS A 930 -0.87 -17.19 12.92
CA HIS A 930 0.53 -16.78 12.88
C HIS A 930 1.12 -17.00 11.49
N SER A 931 0.77 -18.12 10.83
CA SER A 931 1.22 -18.38 9.47
C SER A 931 0.64 -17.42 8.44
N LEU A 932 -0.63 -17.01 8.61
CA LEU A 932 -1.25 -15.97 7.79
C LEU A 932 -0.61 -14.59 8.01
N TYR A 933 -0.22 -14.25 9.24
CA TYR A 933 0.46 -12.99 9.57
C TYR A 933 1.87 -12.90 8.98
N GLU A 934 2.67 -13.98 9.07
CA GLU A 934 3.98 -14.00 8.42
C GLU A 934 3.86 -13.92 6.90
N ARG A 935 2.88 -14.60 6.31
CA ARG A 935 2.59 -14.47 4.88
C ARG A 935 2.24 -13.04 4.50
N TYR A 936 1.46 -12.34 5.33
CA TYR A 936 1.19 -10.91 5.15
C TYR A 936 2.46 -10.06 5.18
N ILE A 937 3.31 -10.24 6.20
CA ILE A 937 4.56 -9.47 6.35
C ILE A 937 5.45 -9.69 5.13
N VAL A 938 5.67 -10.95 4.76
CA VAL A 938 6.55 -11.33 3.65
C VAL A 938 5.99 -10.79 2.33
N GLY A 939 4.72 -11.05 2.01
CA GLY A 939 4.14 -10.54 0.77
C GLY A 939 4.12 -9.00 0.68
N LYS A 940 3.86 -8.29 1.78
CA LYS A 940 3.97 -6.83 1.83
C LYS A 940 5.41 -6.34 1.66
N ARG A 941 6.37 -7.01 2.30
CA ARG A 941 7.82 -6.69 2.23
C ARG A 941 8.29 -6.63 0.77
N TYR A 942 7.74 -7.47 -0.10
CA TYR A 942 8.10 -7.56 -1.51
C TYR A 942 7.07 -6.92 -2.46
N GLY A 943 6.15 -6.11 -1.94
CA GLY A 943 5.28 -5.26 -2.76
C GLY A 943 4.03 -5.93 -3.33
N ASN A 944 3.51 -6.99 -2.70
CA ASN A 944 2.22 -7.57 -3.07
C ASN A 944 1.09 -6.53 -2.82
N PRO A 945 0.44 -6.00 -3.86
CA PRO A 945 -0.57 -4.95 -3.70
C PRO A 945 -1.97 -5.51 -3.32
N TYR A 946 -2.11 -6.84 -3.24
CA TYR A 946 -3.36 -7.56 -3.01
C TYR A 946 -3.45 -8.20 -1.62
N ILE A 947 -2.40 -8.12 -0.82
CA ILE A 947 -2.40 -8.59 0.58
C ILE A 947 -3.00 -7.48 1.47
N SER A 948 -4.33 -7.53 1.64
CA SER A 948 -5.05 -6.73 2.64
C SER A 948 -5.09 -7.49 3.99
N VAL A 949 -5.07 -6.77 5.11
CA VAL A 949 -5.17 -7.35 6.46
C VAL A 949 -6.52 -8.07 6.57
N ILE A 950 -6.47 -9.38 6.83
CA ILE A 950 -7.63 -10.29 6.90
C ILE A 950 -8.57 -9.87 8.05
N PRO A 951 -9.85 -9.54 7.81
CA PRO A 951 -10.90 -9.91 8.75
C PRO A 951 -11.10 -11.43 8.59
N LEU A 952 -10.89 -12.20 9.66
CA LEU A 952 -11.43 -13.56 9.69
C LEU A 952 -12.94 -13.40 9.60
N TYR A 953 -13.59 -14.03 8.62
CA TYR A 953 -15.05 -14.13 8.64
C TYR A 953 -15.42 -15.09 9.79
N THR A 954 -15.82 -14.54 10.93
CA THR A 954 -16.09 -15.29 12.18
C THR A 954 -17.59 -15.47 12.45
N SER A 955 -18.44 -15.35 11.44
CA SER A 955 -19.88 -15.63 11.60
C SER A 955 -20.10 -17.02 12.18
N LYS A 956 -20.98 -17.10 13.18
CA LYS A 956 -21.39 -18.36 13.82
C LYS A 956 -22.04 -19.33 12.83
N ASP A 957 -22.63 -18.82 11.76
CA ASP A 957 -23.39 -19.61 10.81
C ASP A 957 -22.49 -20.33 9.80
N ASN A 958 -21.25 -19.83 9.60
CA ASN A 958 -20.25 -20.38 8.67
C ASN A 958 -20.91 -20.93 7.38
N PRO A 959 -21.63 -20.10 6.61
CA PRO A 959 -22.50 -20.55 5.54
C PRO A 959 -21.72 -21.18 4.38
N LEU A 960 -22.21 -22.29 3.83
CA LEU A 960 -21.60 -22.87 2.63
C LEU A 960 -21.75 -21.90 1.44
N VAL A 961 -20.66 -21.67 0.72
CA VAL A 961 -20.65 -20.88 -0.54
C VAL A 961 -20.42 -21.81 -1.72
N SER A 962 -21.23 -21.71 -2.78
CA SER A 962 -20.97 -22.43 -4.02
C SER A 962 -20.38 -21.48 -5.05
N VAL A 963 -19.13 -21.72 -5.42
CA VAL A 963 -18.52 -21.08 -6.58
C VAL A 963 -18.93 -21.87 -7.82
N ILE A 964 -19.55 -21.22 -8.79
CA ILE A 964 -20.00 -21.88 -10.04
C ILE A 964 -19.14 -21.43 -11.21
N MET A 965 -18.67 -22.39 -12.01
CA MET A 965 -17.73 -22.15 -13.09
C MET A 965 -18.16 -22.90 -14.37
N PRO A 966 -18.79 -22.20 -15.34
CA PRO A 966 -19.01 -22.76 -16.66
C PRO A 966 -17.68 -22.78 -17.44
N ALA A 967 -17.36 -23.92 -18.04
CA ALA A 967 -16.13 -24.13 -18.80
C ALA A 967 -16.46 -24.67 -20.20
N TYR A 968 -15.89 -24.05 -21.24
CA TYR A 968 -15.95 -24.55 -22.60
C TYR A 968 -14.65 -24.17 -23.30
N ASN A 969 -13.83 -25.17 -23.65
CA ASN A 969 -12.51 -24.98 -24.25
C ASN A 969 -11.64 -23.97 -23.47
N ALA A 970 -11.49 -24.20 -22.17
CA ALA A 970 -10.84 -23.30 -21.23
C ALA A 970 -9.45 -23.78 -20.78
N ALA A 971 -8.81 -24.70 -21.52
CA ALA A 971 -7.56 -25.33 -21.08
C ALA A 971 -6.44 -24.33 -20.75
N ASP A 972 -6.39 -23.19 -21.43
CA ASP A 972 -5.33 -22.19 -21.25
C ASP A 972 -5.39 -21.45 -19.90
N TYR A 973 -6.58 -21.34 -19.29
CA TYR A 973 -6.81 -20.44 -18.15
C TYR A 973 -7.49 -21.10 -16.95
N ILE A 974 -8.18 -22.23 -17.14
CA ILE A 974 -9.02 -22.83 -16.09
C ILE A 974 -8.23 -23.26 -14.85
N ALA A 975 -6.95 -23.61 -15.02
CA ALA A 975 -6.07 -23.90 -13.89
C ALA A 975 -5.92 -22.68 -12.97
N GLU A 976 -5.63 -21.50 -13.52
CA GLU A 976 -5.49 -20.25 -12.73
C GLU A 976 -6.82 -19.85 -12.08
N ALA A 977 -7.93 -20.05 -12.79
CA ALA A 977 -9.27 -19.79 -12.27
C ALA A 977 -9.57 -20.66 -11.03
N ILE A 978 -9.34 -21.98 -11.13
CA ILE A 978 -9.51 -22.92 -10.02
C ILE A 978 -8.59 -22.57 -8.86
N GLU A 979 -7.30 -22.33 -9.12
CA GLU A 979 -6.32 -21.96 -8.09
C GLU A 979 -6.77 -20.73 -7.30
N SER A 980 -7.32 -19.71 -7.98
CA SER A 980 -7.82 -18.49 -7.34
C SER A 980 -8.97 -18.74 -6.34
N VAL A 981 -9.74 -19.82 -6.57
CA VAL A 981 -10.81 -20.28 -5.66
C VAL A 981 -10.23 -21.09 -4.49
N LEU A 982 -9.25 -21.95 -4.75
CA LEU A 982 -8.65 -22.79 -3.71
C LEU A 982 -7.88 -21.99 -2.65
N ILE A 983 -7.31 -20.85 -3.03
CA ILE A 983 -6.56 -19.97 -2.13
C ILE A 983 -7.44 -19.01 -1.30
N GLN A 984 -8.77 -19.11 -1.39
CA GLN A 984 -9.67 -18.23 -0.64
C GLN A 984 -9.44 -18.33 0.87
N ASN A 985 -9.46 -17.17 1.54
CA ASN A 985 -9.34 -17.04 2.99
C ASN A 985 -10.55 -17.68 3.71
N TYR A 986 -11.70 -17.73 3.05
CA TYR A 986 -12.86 -18.47 3.50
C TYR A 986 -12.76 -19.94 3.07
N ARG A 987 -12.99 -20.89 3.98
CA ARG A 987 -12.75 -22.32 3.72
C ARG A 987 -14.00 -23.16 3.50
N ASN A 988 -15.19 -22.69 3.91
CA ASN A 988 -16.44 -23.44 3.75
C ASN A 988 -17.10 -23.15 2.39
N PHE A 989 -16.48 -23.61 1.32
CA PHE A 989 -17.01 -23.49 -0.03
C PHE A 989 -16.95 -24.82 -0.79
N GLU A 990 -17.73 -24.91 -1.86
CA GLU A 990 -17.59 -25.89 -2.93
C GLU A 990 -17.37 -25.17 -4.27
N LEU A 991 -16.61 -25.77 -5.18
CA LEU A 991 -16.41 -25.29 -6.55
C LEU A 991 -17.09 -26.25 -7.51
N ILE A 992 -18.08 -25.77 -8.26
CA ILE A 992 -18.84 -26.58 -9.23
C ILE A 992 -18.42 -26.17 -10.62
N VAL A 993 -17.65 -27.04 -11.28
CA VAL A 993 -17.19 -26.84 -12.65
C VAL A 993 -18.10 -27.62 -13.60
N ILE A 994 -18.76 -26.91 -14.51
CA ILE A 994 -19.58 -27.52 -15.56
C ILE A 994 -18.84 -27.40 -16.88
N ASP A 995 -18.29 -28.53 -17.34
CA ASP A 995 -17.74 -28.64 -18.69
C ASP A 995 -18.89 -28.77 -19.69
N ASP A 996 -19.09 -27.72 -20.47
CA ASP A 996 -20.14 -27.56 -21.47
C ASP A 996 -19.73 -28.13 -22.83
N GLY A 997 -19.14 -29.33 -22.83
CA GLY A 997 -18.79 -30.06 -24.04
C GLY A 997 -17.46 -29.65 -24.66
N SER A 998 -16.45 -29.36 -23.84
CA SER A 998 -15.10 -29.02 -24.29
C SER A 998 -14.48 -30.14 -25.14
N THR A 999 -13.75 -29.73 -26.18
CA THR A 999 -13.00 -30.61 -27.07
C THR A 999 -11.49 -30.53 -26.87
N ASP A 1000 -11.03 -29.63 -26.01
CA ASP A 1000 -9.63 -29.48 -25.61
C ASP A 1000 -9.31 -30.23 -24.30
N ASN A 1001 -8.18 -29.92 -23.69
CA ASN A 1001 -7.71 -30.57 -22.47
C ASN A 1001 -8.38 -30.09 -21.17
N THR A 1002 -9.48 -29.33 -21.24
CA THR A 1002 -10.17 -28.75 -20.07
C THR A 1002 -10.52 -29.82 -19.04
N LYS A 1003 -11.13 -30.93 -19.47
CA LYS A 1003 -11.51 -32.03 -18.58
C LYS A 1003 -10.32 -32.57 -17.79
N ASP A 1004 -9.22 -32.85 -18.47
CA ASP A 1004 -8.04 -33.44 -17.83
C ASP A 1004 -7.41 -32.46 -16.84
N ILE A 1005 -7.37 -31.17 -17.18
CA ILE A 1005 -6.89 -30.13 -16.26
C ILE A 1005 -7.75 -30.08 -14.99
N VAL A 1006 -9.08 -30.00 -15.13
CA VAL A 1006 -9.97 -29.92 -13.96
C VAL A 1006 -9.91 -31.19 -13.12
N THR A 1007 -9.94 -32.36 -13.77
CA THR A 1007 -9.90 -33.66 -13.06
C THR A 1007 -8.53 -34.00 -12.47
N ASN A 1008 -7.47 -33.27 -12.85
CA ASN A 1008 -6.15 -33.34 -12.23
C ASN A 1008 -6.09 -32.60 -10.88
N PHE A 1009 -6.98 -31.64 -10.61
CA PHE A 1009 -7.12 -31.09 -9.26
C PHE A 1009 -7.80 -32.11 -8.34
N LYS A 1010 -7.04 -32.69 -7.40
CA LYS A 1010 -7.53 -33.69 -6.43
C LYS A 1010 -8.01 -33.02 -5.14
N ASP A 1011 -8.93 -32.06 -5.24
CA ASP A 1011 -9.56 -31.41 -4.09
C ASP A 1011 -11.05 -31.79 -4.02
N ASP A 1012 -11.48 -32.35 -2.89
CA ASP A 1012 -12.85 -32.81 -2.65
C ASP A 1012 -13.90 -31.70 -2.78
N LYS A 1013 -13.52 -30.43 -2.69
CA LYS A 1013 -14.42 -29.29 -2.89
C LYS A 1013 -14.74 -29.06 -4.36
N ILE A 1014 -13.94 -29.58 -5.28
CA ILE A 1014 -14.13 -29.42 -6.72
C ILE A 1014 -15.08 -30.52 -7.21
N LYS A 1015 -16.20 -30.10 -7.79
CA LYS A 1015 -17.22 -30.97 -8.36
C LYS A 1015 -17.29 -30.73 -9.85
N TYR A 1016 -16.72 -31.65 -10.61
CA TYR A 1016 -16.74 -31.63 -12.07
C TYR A 1016 -17.98 -32.33 -12.61
N PHE A 1017 -18.68 -31.70 -13.55
CA PHE A 1017 -19.76 -32.31 -14.30
C PHE A 1017 -19.61 -32.01 -15.79
N TYR A 1018 -19.76 -33.02 -16.62
CA TYR A 1018 -19.79 -32.87 -18.07
C TYR A 1018 -21.23 -32.82 -18.58
N LYS A 1019 -21.50 -31.95 -19.56
CA LYS A 1019 -22.72 -31.96 -20.38
C LYS A 1019 -22.36 -31.72 -21.84
N ASN A 1020 -23.26 -32.09 -22.76
CA ASN A 1020 -23.12 -31.66 -24.15
C ASN A 1020 -23.29 -30.15 -24.25
N ASN A 1021 -22.55 -29.50 -25.15
CA ASN A 1021 -22.57 -28.06 -25.35
C ASN A 1021 -24.00 -27.55 -25.56
N GLY A 1022 -24.45 -26.69 -24.66
CA GLY A 1022 -25.75 -26.02 -24.71
C GLY A 1022 -25.64 -24.53 -24.40
N GLY A 1023 -24.43 -23.98 -24.42
CA GLY A 1023 -24.17 -22.59 -24.08
C GLY A 1023 -24.05 -22.33 -22.57
N PRO A 1024 -23.50 -21.15 -22.23
CA PRO A 1024 -23.13 -20.82 -20.86
C PRO A 1024 -24.34 -20.69 -19.92
N SER A 1025 -25.52 -20.34 -20.43
CA SER A 1025 -26.78 -20.34 -19.66
C SER A 1025 -27.11 -21.73 -19.11
N GLY A 1026 -27.09 -22.76 -19.97
CA GLY A 1026 -27.38 -24.14 -19.57
C GLY A 1026 -26.32 -24.70 -18.61
N ALA A 1027 -25.05 -24.32 -18.81
CA ALA A 1027 -23.98 -24.68 -17.88
C ALA A 1027 -24.19 -24.04 -16.49
N ARG A 1028 -24.51 -22.75 -16.42
CA ARG A 1028 -24.80 -22.05 -15.16
C ARG A 1028 -26.03 -22.59 -14.46
N ASN A 1029 -27.11 -22.86 -15.21
CA ASN A 1029 -28.33 -23.45 -14.66
C ASN A 1029 -28.06 -24.83 -14.05
N LEU A 1030 -27.26 -25.66 -14.71
CA LEU A 1030 -26.85 -26.94 -14.15
C LEU A 1030 -26.01 -26.75 -12.88
N ALA A 1031 -25.07 -25.81 -12.86
CA ALA A 1031 -24.24 -25.51 -11.70
C ALA A 1031 -25.08 -25.05 -10.50
N ILE A 1032 -26.03 -24.14 -10.70
CA ILE A 1032 -26.94 -23.64 -9.66
C ILE A 1032 -27.82 -24.77 -9.13
N ASN A 1033 -28.35 -25.64 -9.99
CA ASN A 1033 -29.11 -26.81 -9.55
C ASN A 1033 -28.27 -27.78 -8.72
N LYS A 1034 -26.98 -27.94 -9.03
CA LYS A 1034 -26.04 -28.80 -8.29
C LYS A 1034 -25.51 -28.16 -7.00
N SER A 1035 -25.61 -26.84 -6.88
CA SER A 1035 -25.15 -26.10 -5.70
C SER A 1035 -25.84 -26.56 -4.42
N LYS A 1036 -25.13 -26.46 -3.30
CA LYS A 1036 -25.62 -26.67 -1.92
C LYS A 1036 -25.43 -25.43 -1.05
N GLY A 1037 -24.60 -24.49 -1.49
CA GLY A 1037 -24.32 -23.25 -0.81
C GLY A 1037 -25.53 -22.34 -0.66
N GLN A 1038 -25.53 -21.56 0.41
CA GLN A 1038 -26.50 -20.50 0.67
C GLN A 1038 -26.27 -19.29 -0.25
N TYR A 1039 -25.02 -19.10 -0.66
CA TYR A 1039 -24.60 -18.06 -1.59
C TYR A 1039 -23.99 -18.68 -2.83
N ILE A 1040 -24.31 -18.11 -3.98
CA ILE A 1040 -23.72 -18.45 -5.28
C ILE A 1040 -22.75 -17.35 -5.65
N MET A 1041 -21.52 -17.73 -6.01
CA MET A 1041 -20.47 -16.81 -6.46
C MET A 1041 -19.97 -17.27 -7.81
N PRO A 1042 -20.37 -16.61 -8.90
CA PRO A 1042 -19.94 -17.06 -10.21
C PRO A 1042 -18.51 -16.64 -10.56
N LEU A 1043 -17.79 -17.51 -11.26
CA LEU A 1043 -16.46 -17.27 -11.82
C LEU A 1043 -16.37 -17.90 -13.20
N ASP A 1044 -16.10 -17.11 -14.25
CA ASP A 1044 -15.86 -17.66 -15.59
C ASP A 1044 -14.47 -18.35 -15.63
N ALA A 1045 -14.32 -19.40 -16.44
CA ALA A 1045 -13.14 -20.27 -16.44
C ALA A 1045 -11.84 -19.59 -16.95
N ASP A 1046 -11.92 -18.37 -17.46
CA ASP A 1046 -10.80 -17.53 -17.90
C ASP A 1046 -10.46 -16.36 -16.97
N ASP A 1047 -11.29 -16.14 -15.94
CA ASP A 1047 -11.17 -15.06 -14.95
C ASP A 1047 -10.59 -15.59 -13.61
N MET A 1048 -10.27 -14.68 -12.68
CA MET A 1048 -9.77 -15.02 -11.33
C MET A 1048 -10.44 -14.19 -10.24
N MET A 1049 -10.34 -14.63 -8.99
CA MET A 1049 -10.75 -13.86 -7.80
C MET A 1049 -9.61 -13.63 -6.80
N THR A 1050 -9.64 -12.49 -6.13
CA THR A 1050 -8.70 -12.17 -5.03
C THR A 1050 -8.93 -13.10 -3.82
N PRO A 1051 -7.90 -13.43 -3.00
CA PRO A 1051 -8.04 -14.38 -1.88
C PRO A 1051 -9.09 -14.01 -0.83
N ASP A 1052 -9.48 -12.73 -0.74
CA ASP A 1052 -10.46 -12.18 0.18
C ASP A 1052 -11.86 -11.98 -0.46
N PHE A 1053 -12.05 -12.35 -1.73
CA PHE A 1053 -13.30 -12.21 -2.46
C PHE A 1053 -14.49 -12.77 -1.68
N ILE A 1054 -14.46 -14.05 -1.30
CA ILE A 1054 -15.59 -14.69 -0.59
C ILE A 1054 -15.84 -14.02 0.77
N THR A 1055 -14.75 -13.78 1.52
CA THR A 1055 -14.82 -13.22 2.88
C THR A 1055 -15.47 -11.84 2.90
N LYS A 1056 -15.07 -10.94 1.97
CA LYS A 1056 -15.62 -9.59 1.91
C LYS A 1056 -17.08 -9.57 1.43
N HIS A 1057 -17.44 -10.41 0.47
CA HIS A 1057 -18.84 -10.52 0.05
C HIS A 1057 -19.75 -11.02 1.19
N LEU A 1058 -19.31 -12.02 1.95
CA LEU A 1058 -20.07 -12.51 3.11
C LEU A 1058 -20.19 -11.45 4.22
N ALA A 1059 -19.13 -10.67 4.46
CA ALA A 1059 -19.17 -9.58 5.43
C ALA A 1059 -20.21 -8.50 5.04
N GLU A 1060 -20.33 -8.17 3.75
CA GLU A 1060 -21.35 -7.24 3.27
C GLU A 1060 -22.77 -7.81 3.39
N PHE A 1061 -22.97 -9.11 3.15
CA PHE A 1061 -24.26 -9.77 3.38
C PHE A 1061 -24.67 -9.80 4.87
N GLU A 1062 -23.70 -9.94 5.77
CA GLU A 1062 -23.94 -9.90 7.21
C GLU A 1062 -24.26 -8.48 7.70
N LYS A 1063 -23.54 -7.49 7.15
CA LYS A 1063 -23.74 -6.07 7.45
C LYS A 1063 -25.06 -5.53 6.91
N TYR A 1064 -25.50 -6.02 5.75
CA TYR A 1064 -26.75 -5.63 5.10
C TYR A 1064 -27.63 -6.85 4.81
N PRO A 1065 -28.30 -7.45 5.83
CA PRO A 1065 -29.09 -8.67 5.67
C PRO A 1065 -30.23 -8.56 4.65
N GLU A 1066 -30.72 -7.36 4.36
CA GLU A 1066 -31.75 -7.08 3.36
C GLU A 1066 -31.25 -7.10 1.92
N VAL A 1067 -29.93 -7.13 1.70
CA VAL A 1067 -29.32 -7.17 0.37
C VAL A 1067 -29.39 -8.60 -0.19
N ASP A 1068 -29.77 -8.73 -1.45
CA ASP A 1068 -29.91 -10.00 -2.15
C ASP A 1068 -28.66 -10.34 -3.01
N LEU A 1069 -27.90 -9.32 -3.43
CA LEU A 1069 -26.72 -9.42 -4.29
C LEU A 1069 -25.65 -8.39 -3.88
N VAL A 1070 -24.39 -8.81 -3.72
CA VAL A 1070 -23.24 -7.92 -3.48
C VAL A 1070 -22.30 -8.01 -4.68
N TYR A 1071 -21.95 -6.88 -5.30
CA TYR A 1071 -21.03 -6.81 -6.45
C TYR A 1071 -19.84 -5.90 -6.15
N CYS A 1072 -18.73 -6.11 -6.86
CA CYS A 1072 -17.48 -5.41 -6.61
C CYS A 1072 -16.91 -4.65 -7.83
N ASP A 1073 -15.87 -3.85 -7.60
CA ASP A 1073 -15.07 -3.29 -8.69
C ASP A 1073 -14.28 -4.41 -9.39
N VAL A 1074 -13.84 -4.16 -10.63
CA VAL A 1074 -13.19 -5.19 -11.45
C VAL A 1074 -11.79 -4.75 -11.83
N LEU A 1075 -10.79 -5.59 -11.59
CA LEU A 1075 -9.46 -5.41 -12.17
C LEU A 1075 -9.40 -6.08 -13.54
N LEU A 1076 -9.13 -5.33 -14.60
CA LEU A 1076 -8.84 -5.90 -15.90
C LEU A 1076 -7.42 -6.43 -15.92
N ILE A 1077 -7.22 -7.66 -16.40
CA ILE A 1077 -5.92 -8.31 -16.61
C ILE A 1077 -5.75 -8.72 -18.08
N ASP A 1078 -4.50 -8.83 -18.55
CA ASP A 1078 -4.19 -9.34 -19.89
C ASP A 1078 -4.09 -10.88 -19.93
N GLY A 1079 -3.77 -11.45 -21.10
CA GLY A 1079 -3.60 -12.90 -21.26
C GLY A 1079 -2.51 -13.53 -20.39
N ASN A 1080 -1.56 -12.73 -19.88
CA ASN A 1080 -0.49 -13.16 -18.97
C ASN A 1080 -0.79 -12.79 -17.51
N SER A 1081 -2.04 -12.45 -17.18
CA SER A 1081 -2.49 -12.06 -15.85
C SER A 1081 -1.92 -10.73 -15.34
N ASN A 1082 -1.33 -9.90 -16.20
CA ASN A 1082 -0.84 -8.58 -15.80
C ASN A 1082 -1.99 -7.59 -15.65
N PRO A 1083 -1.98 -6.73 -14.61
CA PRO A 1083 -3.01 -5.71 -14.43
C PRO A 1083 -2.99 -4.65 -15.55
N ILE A 1084 -4.16 -4.39 -16.14
CA ILE A 1084 -4.40 -3.36 -17.15
C ILE A 1084 -4.96 -2.09 -16.51
N ARG A 1085 -6.12 -2.21 -15.83
CA ARG A 1085 -6.79 -1.08 -15.14
C ARG A 1085 -7.91 -1.57 -14.22
N ILE A 1086 -8.27 -0.75 -13.23
CA ILE A 1086 -9.48 -0.96 -12.42
C ILE A 1086 -10.68 -0.32 -13.11
N MET A 1087 -11.79 -1.05 -13.17
CA MET A 1087 -13.12 -0.59 -13.57
C MET A 1087 -14.00 -0.45 -12.33
N ASN A 1088 -14.16 0.80 -11.88
CA ASN A 1088 -15.06 1.12 -10.77
C ASN A 1088 -16.53 0.96 -11.19
N LYS A 1089 -17.35 0.47 -10.27
CA LYS A 1089 -18.79 0.30 -10.43
C LYS A 1089 -19.57 1.38 -9.65
N PRO A 1090 -20.76 1.78 -10.12
CA PRO A 1090 -21.62 2.69 -9.38
C PRO A 1090 -22.42 1.95 -8.30
N GLU A 1091 -22.72 2.60 -7.18
CA GLU A 1091 -23.69 2.13 -6.18
C GLU A 1091 -25.11 2.59 -6.52
N TYR A 1092 -26.12 1.75 -6.26
CA TYR A 1092 -27.52 2.00 -6.60
C TYR A 1092 -28.43 1.97 -5.36
N GLN A 1093 -28.72 3.15 -4.82
CA GLN A 1093 -29.68 3.29 -3.71
C GLN A 1093 -31.15 3.36 -4.19
N ASP A 1094 -31.42 3.96 -5.36
CA ASP A 1094 -32.75 4.01 -5.97
C ASP A 1094 -32.84 2.98 -7.10
N ARG A 1095 -33.78 2.04 -6.97
CA ARG A 1095 -34.12 1.01 -7.96
C ARG A 1095 -34.35 1.61 -9.36
N ARG A 1096 -34.98 2.78 -9.46
CA ARG A 1096 -35.25 3.43 -10.76
C ARG A 1096 -33.99 3.86 -11.49
N HIS A 1097 -32.94 4.27 -10.76
CA HIS A 1097 -31.66 4.59 -11.39
C HIS A 1097 -30.97 3.35 -11.96
N LEU A 1098 -31.09 2.20 -11.28
CA LEU A 1098 -30.59 0.94 -11.82
C LEU A 1098 -31.37 0.50 -13.07
N ILE A 1099 -32.71 0.63 -13.08
CA ILE A 1099 -33.54 0.36 -14.27
C ILE A 1099 -33.10 1.25 -15.44
N ARG A 1100 -33.00 2.56 -15.20
CA ARG A 1100 -32.55 3.55 -16.19
C ARG A 1100 -31.21 3.17 -16.80
N ASP A 1101 -30.20 2.89 -15.97
CA ASP A 1101 -28.85 2.65 -16.45
C ASP A 1101 -28.71 1.29 -17.15
N LEU A 1102 -29.40 0.25 -16.66
CA LEU A 1102 -29.51 -1.03 -17.36
C LEU A 1102 -30.06 -0.82 -18.77
N PHE A 1103 -31.22 -0.15 -18.88
CA PHE A 1103 -31.89 0.06 -20.16
C PHE A 1103 -31.07 0.94 -21.11
N ARG A 1104 -30.56 2.08 -20.64
CA ARG A 1104 -29.84 3.05 -21.48
C ARG A 1104 -28.47 2.57 -21.93
N ALA A 1105 -27.77 1.79 -21.10
CA ALA A 1105 -26.48 1.23 -21.48
C ALA A 1105 -26.62 0.03 -22.42
N GLY A 1106 -27.76 -0.67 -22.37
CA GLY A 1106 -27.97 -1.88 -23.17
C GLY A 1106 -26.99 -2.99 -22.81
N HIS A 1107 -26.66 -3.14 -21.53
CA HIS A 1107 -25.84 -4.25 -21.00
C HIS A 1107 -25.96 -4.30 -19.47
N PRO A 1108 -25.57 -5.39 -18.79
CA PRO A 1108 -25.66 -5.46 -17.34
C PRO A 1108 -24.62 -4.52 -16.70
N ILE A 1109 -25.10 -3.49 -15.98
CA ILE A 1109 -24.22 -2.54 -15.27
C ILE A 1109 -23.56 -3.22 -14.07
N ILE A 1110 -24.35 -3.99 -13.34
CA ILE A 1110 -23.93 -4.95 -12.32
C ILE A 1110 -23.61 -6.25 -13.07
N PRO A 1111 -22.34 -6.53 -13.38
CA PRO A 1111 -21.98 -7.70 -14.16
C PRO A 1111 -22.10 -8.97 -13.31
N PHE A 1112 -21.89 -10.14 -13.92
CA PHE A 1112 -21.82 -11.48 -13.31
C PHE A 1112 -20.65 -11.69 -12.32
N ARG A 1113 -20.23 -10.65 -11.59
CA ARG A 1113 -19.05 -10.59 -10.71
C ARG A 1113 -19.49 -10.19 -9.31
N PHE A 1114 -20.25 -11.09 -8.70
CA PHE A 1114 -20.96 -10.84 -7.45
C PHE A 1114 -21.02 -12.10 -6.58
N GLY A 1115 -21.42 -11.91 -5.32
CA GLY A 1115 -22.11 -12.93 -4.55
C GLY A 1115 -23.61 -12.67 -4.58
N ILE A 1116 -24.42 -13.72 -4.72
CA ILE A 1116 -25.88 -13.64 -4.70
C ILE A 1116 -26.46 -14.70 -3.76
N LYS A 1117 -27.52 -14.37 -3.02
CA LYS A 1117 -28.24 -15.37 -2.22
C LYS A 1117 -28.88 -16.39 -3.16
N ARG A 1118 -28.69 -17.69 -2.88
CA ARG A 1118 -29.29 -18.76 -3.69
C ARG A 1118 -30.81 -18.64 -3.80
N SER A 1119 -31.48 -18.21 -2.73
CA SER A 1119 -32.93 -17.99 -2.68
C SER A 1119 -33.45 -16.94 -3.66
N VAL A 1120 -32.58 -16.15 -4.29
CA VAL A 1120 -32.97 -15.23 -5.36
C VAL A 1120 -33.50 -15.99 -6.57
N PHE A 1121 -32.87 -17.12 -6.92
CA PHE A 1121 -33.27 -17.92 -8.08
C PHE A 1121 -34.67 -18.53 -7.92
N ASP A 1122 -35.14 -18.74 -6.69
CA ASP A 1122 -36.52 -19.17 -6.42
C ASP A 1122 -37.56 -18.08 -6.76
N LYS A 1123 -37.15 -16.80 -6.70
CA LYS A 1123 -38.02 -15.63 -6.97
C LYS A 1123 -38.03 -15.24 -8.43
N ILE A 1124 -36.87 -15.30 -9.10
CA ILE A 1124 -36.72 -14.79 -10.47
C ILE A 1124 -36.59 -15.89 -11.52
N GLY A 1125 -36.35 -17.14 -11.13
CA GLY A 1125 -36.02 -18.24 -12.04
C GLY A 1125 -34.54 -18.25 -12.47
N PHE A 1126 -34.14 -19.26 -13.22
CA PHE A 1126 -32.76 -19.43 -13.70
C PHE A 1126 -32.44 -18.59 -14.97
N TYR A 1127 -31.26 -18.76 -15.57
CA TYR A 1127 -30.90 -18.10 -16.82
C TYR A 1127 -31.77 -18.61 -17.98
N ASP A 1128 -32.10 -17.73 -18.91
CA ASP A 1128 -32.86 -18.08 -20.13
C ASP A 1128 -31.90 -18.78 -21.12
N GLU A 1129 -32.13 -20.08 -21.35
CA GLU A 1129 -31.27 -20.91 -22.21
C GLU A 1129 -31.50 -20.66 -23.71
N ASP A 1130 -32.59 -19.98 -24.09
CA ASP A 1130 -32.86 -19.63 -25.48
C ASP A 1130 -32.06 -18.40 -25.94
N LEU A 1131 -31.44 -17.66 -25.00
CA LEU A 1131 -30.59 -16.49 -25.30
C LEU A 1131 -29.15 -16.91 -25.60
N LEU A 1132 -28.64 -16.49 -26.76
CA LEU A 1132 -27.24 -16.70 -27.16
C LEU A 1132 -26.27 -15.74 -26.46
N ILE A 1133 -26.76 -14.58 -26.05
CA ILE A 1133 -26.07 -13.56 -25.26
C ILE A 1133 -27.11 -12.68 -24.55
N GLY A 1134 -26.74 -12.13 -23.40
CA GLY A 1134 -27.60 -11.24 -22.61
C GLY A 1134 -28.44 -11.99 -21.58
N GLU A 1135 -28.09 -13.23 -21.29
CA GLU A 1135 -28.71 -14.06 -20.26
C GLU A 1135 -28.57 -13.44 -18.86
N ASP A 1136 -27.42 -12.85 -18.57
CA ASP A 1136 -27.13 -12.13 -17.32
C ASP A 1136 -27.88 -10.79 -17.28
N TYR A 1137 -28.01 -10.13 -18.43
CA TYR A 1137 -28.78 -8.92 -18.60
C TYR A 1137 -30.28 -9.14 -18.37
N ASP A 1138 -30.85 -10.21 -18.92
CA ASP A 1138 -32.25 -10.60 -18.67
C ASP A 1138 -32.48 -11.02 -17.21
N MET A 1139 -31.53 -11.75 -16.60
CA MET A 1139 -31.59 -12.07 -15.18
C MET A 1139 -31.64 -10.79 -14.34
N MET A 1140 -30.79 -9.79 -14.63
CA MET A 1140 -30.79 -8.51 -13.91
C MET A 1140 -32.10 -7.73 -14.13
N ARG A 1141 -32.69 -7.78 -15.32
CA ARG A 1141 -34.04 -7.24 -15.57
C ARG A 1141 -35.07 -7.84 -14.61
N ARG A 1142 -35.09 -9.17 -14.48
CA ARG A 1142 -36.00 -9.89 -13.57
C ARG A 1142 -35.69 -9.62 -12.09
N PHE A 1143 -34.41 -9.57 -11.73
CA PHE A 1143 -33.93 -9.20 -10.39
C PHE A 1143 -34.50 -7.85 -9.95
N VAL A 1144 -34.32 -6.83 -10.80
CA VAL A 1144 -34.76 -5.47 -10.50
C VAL A 1144 -36.29 -5.39 -10.56
N LYS A 1145 -36.98 -6.12 -11.45
CA LYS A 1145 -38.45 -6.18 -11.48
C LYS A 1145 -39.04 -6.79 -10.20
N ALA A 1146 -38.38 -7.79 -9.63
CA ALA A 1146 -38.78 -8.42 -8.36
C ALA A 1146 -38.53 -7.55 -7.12
N GLY A 1147 -37.95 -6.35 -7.28
CA GLY A 1147 -37.67 -5.43 -6.18
C GLY A 1147 -36.51 -5.87 -5.28
N LEU A 1148 -35.64 -6.76 -5.77
CA LEU A 1148 -34.48 -7.26 -5.03
C LEU A 1148 -33.38 -6.19 -4.97
N LYS A 1149 -32.58 -6.25 -3.90
CA LYS A 1149 -31.61 -5.20 -3.57
C LYS A 1149 -30.18 -5.65 -3.87
N ALA A 1150 -29.43 -4.77 -4.52
CA ALA A 1150 -28.00 -4.96 -4.75
C ALA A 1150 -27.18 -3.96 -3.92
N HIS A 1151 -25.96 -4.33 -3.54
CA HIS A 1151 -25.02 -3.47 -2.82
C HIS A 1151 -23.63 -3.50 -3.46
N HIS A 1152 -22.99 -2.35 -3.57
CA HIS A 1152 -21.66 -2.20 -4.14
C HIS A 1152 -20.57 -2.25 -3.05
N LEU A 1153 -19.68 -3.22 -3.18
CA LEU A 1153 -18.42 -3.33 -2.47
C LEU A 1153 -17.31 -2.65 -3.29
N SER A 1154 -16.88 -1.46 -2.88
CA SER A 1154 -15.96 -0.59 -3.64
C SER A 1154 -14.49 -1.03 -3.58
N GLU A 1155 -14.22 -2.29 -3.95
CA GLU A 1155 -12.89 -2.90 -4.00
C GLU A 1155 -12.75 -3.79 -5.26
N PRO A 1156 -11.57 -3.82 -5.93
CA PRO A 1156 -11.36 -4.55 -7.17
C PRO A 1156 -11.09 -6.05 -6.93
N LEU A 1157 -12.11 -6.78 -6.47
CA LEU A 1157 -11.93 -8.14 -5.97
C LEU A 1157 -12.02 -9.23 -7.06
N HIS A 1158 -12.57 -8.90 -8.23
CA HIS A 1158 -12.67 -9.80 -9.37
C HIS A 1158 -11.67 -9.39 -10.47
N LEU A 1159 -10.91 -10.35 -10.98
CA LEU A 1159 -9.88 -10.15 -12.00
C LEU A 1159 -10.40 -10.68 -13.34
N ARG A 1160 -10.75 -9.76 -14.24
CA ARG A 1160 -11.29 -10.07 -15.56
C ARG A 1160 -10.22 -10.08 -16.63
N ARG A 1161 -10.07 -11.18 -17.35
CA ARG A 1161 -9.13 -11.31 -18.46
C ARG A 1161 -9.63 -10.67 -19.75
N MET A 1162 -8.71 -10.03 -20.48
CA MET A 1162 -8.97 -9.32 -21.72
C MET A 1162 -8.08 -9.86 -22.85
N TYR A 1163 -8.68 -10.52 -23.84
CA TYR A 1163 -8.00 -10.99 -25.05
C TYR A 1163 -8.86 -10.80 -26.31
N ALA A 1164 -8.25 -10.92 -27.49
CA ALA A 1164 -8.87 -10.56 -28.77
C ALA A 1164 -10.10 -11.43 -29.11
N ASP A 1165 -10.01 -12.73 -28.84
CA ASP A 1165 -11.00 -13.73 -29.27
C ASP A 1165 -12.10 -14.03 -28.24
N SER A 1166 -12.27 -13.17 -27.22
CA SER A 1166 -13.32 -13.37 -26.21
C SER A 1166 -14.73 -13.41 -26.83
N LEU A 1167 -15.62 -14.22 -26.24
CA LEU A 1167 -17.03 -14.37 -26.66
C LEU A 1167 -17.76 -13.04 -26.83
N SER A 1168 -17.43 -12.06 -25.97
CA SER A 1168 -18.03 -10.70 -25.96
C SER A 1168 -17.58 -9.79 -27.11
N ARG A 1169 -16.50 -10.15 -27.83
CA ARG A 1169 -15.97 -9.40 -28.99
C ARG A 1169 -16.36 -10.00 -30.33
N ASN A 1170 -16.80 -11.26 -30.36
CA ASN A 1170 -17.28 -11.91 -31.56
C ASN A 1170 -18.78 -11.63 -31.77
N CYS A 1171 -19.07 -10.57 -32.52
CA CYS A 1171 -20.41 -10.07 -32.80
C CYS A 1171 -21.00 -10.72 -34.06
N SER A 1172 -22.15 -11.39 -33.92
CA SER A 1172 -22.92 -11.94 -35.05
C SER A 1172 -24.35 -11.39 -35.05
N ALA A 1173 -25.02 -11.40 -36.20
CA ALA A 1173 -26.40 -10.91 -36.32
C ALA A 1173 -27.38 -11.66 -35.38
N GLN A 1174 -27.16 -12.95 -35.14
CA GLN A 1174 -27.99 -13.75 -34.24
C GLN A 1174 -27.76 -13.40 -32.76
N LYS A 1175 -26.51 -13.11 -32.37
CA LYS A 1175 -26.19 -12.59 -31.03
C LYS A 1175 -26.76 -11.18 -30.82
N ALA A 1176 -26.65 -10.32 -31.84
CA ALA A 1176 -27.25 -8.99 -31.80
C ALA A 1176 -28.77 -9.08 -31.63
N LYS A 1177 -29.44 -10.01 -32.34
CA LYS A 1177 -30.87 -10.29 -32.14
C LYS A 1177 -31.17 -10.68 -30.70
N SER A 1178 -30.47 -11.67 -30.15
CA SER A 1178 -30.62 -12.10 -28.75
C SER A 1178 -30.45 -10.93 -27.77
N HIS A 1179 -29.45 -10.08 -27.99
CA HIS A 1179 -29.24 -8.89 -27.17
C HIS A 1179 -30.43 -7.90 -27.26
N PHE A 1180 -30.84 -7.52 -28.47
CA PHE A 1180 -31.96 -6.58 -28.66
C PHE A 1180 -33.32 -7.16 -28.24
N ASP A 1181 -33.49 -8.49 -28.26
CA ASP A 1181 -34.66 -9.14 -27.67
C ASP A 1181 -34.72 -8.85 -26.16
N VAL A 1182 -33.58 -8.88 -25.44
CA VAL A 1182 -33.52 -8.48 -24.03
C VAL A 1182 -33.78 -6.98 -23.84
N VAL A 1183 -33.19 -6.11 -24.67
CA VAL A 1183 -33.45 -4.66 -24.61
C VAL A 1183 -34.95 -4.37 -24.80
N LYS A 1184 -35.61 -5.04 -25.74
CA LYS A 1184 -37.05 -4.92 -25.94
C LYS A 1184 -37.86 -5.44 -24.74
N ARG A 1185 -37.43 -6.54 -24.11
CA ARG A 1185 -38.07 -7.02 -22.87
C ARG A 1185 -38.06 -5.95 -21.77
N PHE A 1186 -37.09 -5.02 -21.72
CA PHE A 1186 -37.14 -3.90 -20.76
C PHE A 1186 -38.33 -2.97 -21.00
N THR A 1187 -38.60 -2.60 -22.26
CA THR A 1187 -39.76 -1.75 -22.60
C THR A 1187 -41.09 -2.45 -22.37
N ASP A 1188 -41.11 -3.78 -22.44
CA ASP A 1188 -42.29 -4.57 -22.11
C ASP A 1188 -42.47 -4.74 -20.58
N THR A 1189 -41.41 -4.59 -19.80
CA THR A 1189 -41.38 -4.90 -18.35
C THR A 1189 -41.61 -3.68 -17.46
N PHE A 1190 -41.07 -2.53 -17.84
CA PHE A 1190 -41.01 -1.32 -17.01
C PHE A 1190 -41.80 -0.19 -17.65
N THR A 1191 -42.37 0.69 -16.82
CA THR A 1191 -43.07 1.88 -17.29
C THR A 1191 -42.09 2.94 -17.79
N TYR A 1192 -42.58 3.91 -18.58
CA TYR A 1192 -41.72 4.97 -19.11
C TYR A 1192 -41.11 5.85 -18.01
N ASP A 1193 -41.79 6.03 -16.87
CA ASP A 1193 -41.25 6.76 -15.72
C ASP A 1193 -40.19 5.96 -14.95
N GLU A 1194 -40.23 4.61 -14.99
CA GLU A 1194 -39.16 3.76 -14.47
C GLU A 1194 -37.94 3.74 -15.40
N LEU A 1195 -38.15 3.75 -16.73
CA LEU A 1195 -37.07 3.75 -17.74
C LEU A 1195 -36.38 5.12 -17.86
N PHE A 1196 -37.12 6.21 -17.65
CA PHE A 1196 -36.63 7.58 -17.74
C PHE A 1196 -37.02 8.41 -16.50
N PRO A 1197 -36.49 8.07 -15.31
CA PRO A 1197 -36.86 8.70 -14.04
C PRO A 1197 -36.32 10.13 -13.88
N ASP A 1198 -35.41 10.55 -14.76
CA ASP A 1198 -34.80 11.88 -14.86
C ASP A 1198 -35.66 12.87 -15.66
N ILE A 1199 -36.75 12.42 -16.27
CA ILE A 1199 -37.72 13.28 -16.96
C ILE A 1199 -38.79 13.75 -15.98
N GLU A 1200 -39.06 15.05 -15.96
CA GLU A 1200 -40.15 15.67 -15.19
C GLU A 1200 -41.50 15.41 -15.88
N TRP A 1201 -41.96 14.16 -15.83
CA TRP A 1201 -43.19 13.70 -16.50
C TRP A 1201 -44.45 14.47 -16.07
N ASP A 1202 -44.47 15.04 -14.88
CA ASP A 1202 -45.52 15.89 -14.35
C ASP A 1202 -45.67 17.21 -15.13
N LYS A 1203 -44.58 17.72 -15.74
CA LYS A 1203 -44.58 18.92 -16.59
C LYS A 1203 -45.00 18.65 -18.04
N ILE A 1204 -45.10 17.38 -18.43
CA ILE A 1204 -45.56 16.97 -19.75
C ILE A 1204 -47.06 16.68 -19.67
N ALA A 1205 -47.84 17.27 -20.58
CA ALA A 1205 -49.28 17.05 -20.67
C ALA A 1205 -49.59 15.54 -20.75
N PRO A 1206 -50.54 15.00 -19.98
CA PRO A 1206 -50.78 13.55 -19.87
C PRO A 1206 -50.91 12.83 -21.22
N GLU A 1207 -51.59 13.45 -22.18
CA GLU A 1207 -51.79 12.96 -23.55
C GLU A 1207 -50.50 12.89 -24.38
N MET A 1208 -49.48 13.69 -24.05
CA MET A 1208 -48.20 13.74 -24.76
C MET A 1208 -47.11 12.84 -24.16
N ARG A 1209 -47.34 12.27 -22.97
CA ARG A 1209 -46.34 11.47 -22.25
C ARG A 1209 -45.96 10.20 -23.01
N GLN A 1210 -46.95 9.49 -23.56
CA GLN A 1210 -46.72 8.26 -24.31
C GLN A 1210 -45.91 8.51 -25.58
N LEU A 1211 -46.17 9.61 -26.28
CA LEU A 1211 -45.42 10.04 -27.46
C LEU A 1211 -43.96 10.34 -27.10
N HIS A 1212 -43.72 11.16 -26.06
CA HIS A 1212 -42.37 11.46 -25.58
C HIS A 1212 -41.60 10.20 -25.15
N ALA A 1213 -42.27 9.28 -24.45
CA ALA A 1213 -41.67 8.01 -24.03
C ALA A 1213 -41.21 7.18 -25.24
N LYS A 1214 -42.03 7.05 -26.28
CA LYS A 1214 -41.66 6.33 -27.51
C LYS A 1214 -40.50 6.99 -28.25
N CYS A 1215 -40.44 8.33 -28.32
CA CYS A 1215 -39.30 9.04 -28.88
C CYS A 1215 -38.00 8.79 -28.10
N LEU A 1216 -38.05 8.82 -26.77
CA LEU A 1216 -36.89 8.54 -25.92
C LEU A 1216 -36.42 7.09 -26.04
N THR A 1217 -37.36 6.14 -26.13
CA THR A 1217 -37.07 4.72 -26.39
C THR A 1217 -36.40 4.54 -27.74
N ALA A 1218 -36.92 5.17 -28.80
CA ALA A 1218 -36.31 5.13 -30.14
C ALA A 1218 -34.87 5.68 -30.11
N GLY A 1219 -34.65 6.82 -29.44
CA GLY A 1219 -33.32 7.40 -29.25
C GLY A 1219 -32.38 6.46 -28.48
N THR A 1220 -32.89 5.73 -27.49
CA THR A 1220 -32.12 4.76 -26.72
C THR A 1220 -31.71 3.55 -27.57
N TYR A 1221 -32.62 2.99 -28.37
CA TYR A 1221 -32.28 1.93 -29.33
C TYR A 1221 -31.17 2.36 -30.29
N LEU A 1222 -31.28 3.57 -30.85
CA LEU A 1222 -30.25 4.11 -31.75
C LEU A 1222 -28.91 4.29 -31.05
N ALA A 1223 -28.89 4.78 -29.81
CA ALA A 1223 -27.67 4.95 -29.03
C ALA A 1223 -26.97 3.60 -28.77
N ILE A 1224 -27.72 2.55 -28.41
CA ILE A 1224 -27.18 1.20 -28.25
C ILE A 1224 -26.65 0.66 -29.59
N GLY A 1225 -27.38 0.87 -30.68
CA GLY A 1225 -26.99 0.47 -32.03
C GLY A 1225 -25.68 1.11 -32.51
N GLN A 1226 -25.36 2.33 -32.08
CA GLN A 1226 -24.11 3.03 -32.45
C GLN A 1226 -22.85 2.29 -31.98
N GLU A 1227 -22.90 1.57 -30.85
CA GLU A 1227 -21.75 0.81 -30.36
C GLU A 1227 -21.39 -0.35 -31.31
N TYR A 1228 -22.38 -1.02 -31.91
CA TYR A 1228 -22.15 -2.06 -32.93
C TYR A 1228 -21.48 -1.53 -34.19
N VAL A 1229 -21.79 -0.28 -34.59
CA VAL A 1229 -21.11 0.39 -35.70
C VAL A 1229 -19.65 0.67 -35.36
N LYS A 1230 -19.36 1.12 -34.13
CA LYS A 1230 -17.98 1.39 -33.67
C LYS A 1230 -17.13 0.13 -33.61
N THR A 1231 -17.73 -1.04 -33.39
CA THR A 1231 -17.05 -2.34 -33.37
C THR A 1231 -17.01 -3.04 -34.73
N ASN A 1232 -17.28 -2.31 -35.84
CA ASN A 1232 -17.21 -2.81 -37.21
C ASN A 1232 -18.21 -3.95 -37.53
N ALA A 1233 -19.39 -3.94 -36.88
CA ALA A 1233 -20.51 -4.86 -37.14
C ALA A 1233 -21.80 -4.09 -37.51
N PRO A 1234 -21.80 -3.28 -38.59
CA PRO A 1234 -22.91 -2.39 -38.93
C PRO A 1234 -24.22 -3.12 -39.24
N GLU A 1235 -24.17 -4.35 -39.77
CA GLU A 1235 -25.35 -5.19 -40.01
C GLU A 1235 -26.11 -5.54 -38.72
N CYS A 1236 -25.39 -5.66 -37.60
CA CYS A 1236 -25.98 -5.89 -36.28
C CYS A 1236 -26.76 -4.67 -35.76
N SER A 1237 -26.38 -3.45 -36.18
CA SER A 1237 -27.07 -2.21 -35.80
C SER A 1237 -28.44 -2.03 -36.47
N ARG A 1238 -28.72 -2.78 -37.56
CA ARG A 1238 -30.00 -2.70 -38.28
C ARG A 1238 -31.19 -3.08 -37.39
N ILE A 1239 -31.01 -4.05 -36.49
CA ILE A 1239 -32.06 -4.46 -35.54
C ILE A 1239 -32.46 -3.29 -34.63
N ALA A 1240 -31.47 -2.53 -34.16
CA ALA A 1240 -31.68 -1.33 -33.35
C ALA A 1240 -32.45 -0.25 -34.13
N PHE A 1241 -32.07 -0.05 -35.40
CA PHE A 1241 -32.74 0.89 -36.30
C PHE A 1241 -34.20 0.49 -36.56
N ASP A 1242 -34.46 -0.79 -36.85
CA ASP A 1242 -35.81 -1.30 -37.09
C ASP A 1242 -36.71 -1.13 -35.85
N LEU A 1243 -36.18 -1.39 -34.64
CA LEU A 1243 -36.88 -1.13 -33.38
C LEU A 1243 -37.16 0.36 -33.18
N ALA A 1244 -36.18 1.24 -33.43
CA ALA A 1244 -36.37 2.68 -33.32
C ALA A 1244 -37.41 3.21 -34.33
N CYS A 1245 -37.37 2.76 -35.59
CA CYS A 1245 -38.36 3.09 -36.60
C CYS A 1245 -39.75 2.60 -36.22
N SER A 1246 -39.88 1.42 -35.60
CA SER A 1246 -41.16 0.94 -35.09
C SER A 1246 -41.76 1.89 -34.05
N GLU A 1247 -40.97 2.34 -33.07
CA GLU A 1247 -41.42 3.30 -32.05
C GLU A 1247 -41.81 4.66 -32.65
N LEU A 1248 -41.02 5.17 -33.60
CA LEU A 1248 -41.30 6.44 -34.26
C LEU A 1248 -42.53 6.38 -35.16
N ASN A 1249 -42.76 5.26 -35.87
CA ASN A 1249 -43.96 5.06 -36.67
C ASN A 1249 -45.23 5.05 -35.80
N ASP A 1250 -45.14 4.51 -34.58
CA ASP A 1250 -46.25 4.61 -33.63
C ASP A 1250 -46.47 6.05 -33.15
N CYS A 1251 -45.41 6.85 -32.98
CA CYS A 1251 -45.53 8.28 -32.69
C CYS A 1251 -46.29 9.01 -33.81
N VAL A 1252 -45.94 8.75 -35.08
CA VAL A 1252 -46.61 9.34 -36.26
C VAL A 1252 -48.09 8.94 -36.32
N LYS A 1253 -48.45 7.71 -35.92
CA LYS A 1253 -49.87 7.29 -35.84
C LYS A 1253 -50.61 8.00 -34.71
N MET A 1254 -49.95 8.26 -33.58
CA MET A 1254 -50.53 8.97 -32.43
C MET A 1254 -50.74 10.46 -32.73
N ASP A 1255 -49.77 11.09 -33.39
CA ASP A 1255 -49.84 12.49 -33.81
C ASP A 1255 -49.18 12.66 -35.20
N PRO A 1256 -49.95 12.61 -36.30
CA PRO A 1256 -49.43 12.75 -37.66
C PRO A 1256 -48.83 14.12 -37.98
N LYS A 1257 -49.01 15.12 -37.10
CA LYS A 1257 -48.49 16.49 -37.27
C LYS A 1257 -47.17 16.72 -36.52
N ASN A 1258 -46.73 15.76 -35.71
CA ASN A 1258 -45.51 15.82 -34.91
C ASN A 1258 -44.25 15.66 -35.75
#